data_AF-A0A960NPT1-F1
#
_entry.id   AF-A0A960NPT1-F1
#
_cell.length_a   1.000
_cell.length_b   1.000
_cell.length_c   1.000
_cell.angle_alpha   90.00
_cell.angle_beta   90.00
_cell.angle_gamma   90.00
#
_symmetry.space_group_name_H-M   'P 1'
#
loop_
_entity.id
_entity.type
_entity.pdbx_description
1 polymer ?
#
loop_
_entity_poly.entity_id
_entity_poly.type
_entity_poly.pdbx_seq_one_letter_code
_entity_poly.pdbx_strand_id
1 'polypeptide(L)'
;MRITPINSAEAVFEPFFDERLSELDQWSSATPGAVGVKLTPSWAFVIINWEEPAADGLVLRLHRTYTGFDCSLYDRIIVSINLPEDSVISLAAETDAGPRARTGTPCGPTRHEEWLALDGAREIKSVAVEIRTPHRAAGSGWLLWFGLQSTARLPAHLAQWSGFDEKWDKYLQPPDFEPTFKPTYGLMLNAEELDAVRADFAQSDVTRELRETGEDVRRIRPESQIGENINFWNYNGFRRERDIGKMLTMNGPFAAQAGVLWKDKELCRLAARFALSLVHCDHWEDIFFAWMRGSNWDQRGFLQSLGVLDCAIILDLCGEWFTPLGRDLIMRRIATEGHGAMCHASWWWEYMYHTNQMVWITPARLYGLLILEKTMPMRGEGFPVPPSRVAPHTDIVWANLQDNLSKALLPDGGYVEGPNYFTWVARQVAFSALLYGRGRQEDARKLVPASLFKTAPLAEMLCSTDDGQDMILTGDAMMAVGEGLAFLAWLMPDSHWVTIYRKSLNRAGAAAMLLPMRLDREIPAEGPPRQPFLSMPDLGYMASVRKLGDAWVKLFIIGNKAGGDHQHEDKGSFILECAGDSFAFDFGVLDYANPVCDLLKQCQRHNMLTPWSRDERPKPLNPIPTDVKPQGSGDATKFHATIDATPGWAGWFSRWQRTWDSPTPDTFIITDEWAVEKGDGVIFHWTTRLPMKLDGNRVIITGRRATATLTLPNDVETKIDHLPLMDPRRRAIDRQRRELIQYGWDHAETQPRLTVRQRGQSGTLRIAVNLALS
;
A
#
# COMPACT_ATOMS: atom_id res chain seq x y z
N MET A 1 13.76 16.64 -29.85
CA MET A 1 13.15 15.68 -28.91
C MET A 1 13.87 14.36 -29.02
N ARG A 2 14.19 13.70 -27.90
CA ARG A 2 14.93 12.44 -27.91
C ARG A 2 13.96 11.25 -27.87
N ILE A 3 13.87 10.53 -28.98
CA ILE A 3 13.19 9.23 -29.02
C ILE A 3 14.14 8.20 -28.42
N THR A 4 13.72 7.52 -27.37
CA THR A 4 14.53 6.51 -26.67
C THR A 4 13.94 5.13 -26.89
N PRO A 5 14.56 4.27 -27.72
CA PRO A 5 14.08 2.91 -27.90
C PRO A 5 14.23 2.12 -26.61
N ILE A 6 13.13 1.51 -26.17
CA ILE A 6 13.07 0.65 -24.99
C ILE A 6 13.22 -0.82 -25.40
N ASN A 7 12.70 -1.22 -26.55
CA ASN A 7 12.94 -2.56 -27.09
C ASN A 7 13.00 -2.53 -28.63
N SER A 8 12.95 -3.70 -29.27
CA SER A 8 13.02 -3.80 -30.73
C SER A 8 11.78 -3.27 -31.48
N ALA A 9 10.68 -2.98 -30.78
CA ALA A 9 9.42 -2.55 -31.35
C ALA A 9 8.91 -1.20 -30.83
N GLU A 10 9.40 -0.72 -29.68
CA GLU A 10 8.83 0.41 -28.96
C GLU A 10 9.89 1.44 -28.54
N ALA A 11 9.46 2.69 -28.44
CA ALA A 11 10.27 3.80 -27.92
C ALA A 11 9.42 4.76 -27.09
N VAL A 12 10.08 5.50 -26.20
CA VAL A 12 9.47 6.59 -25.42
C VAL A 12 9.99 7.92 -25.92
N PHE A 13 9.10 8.90 -26.01
CA PHE A 13 9.48 10.28 -26.27
C PHE A 13 9.17 11.20 -25.09
N GLU A 14 8.12 10.91 -24.31
CA GLU A 14 7.76 11.71 -23.13
C GLU A 14 7.70 10.82 -21.87
N PRO A 15 8.75 10.82 -21.03
CA PRO A 15 8.82 10.01 -19.82
C PRO A 15 8.36 10.79 -18.57
N PHE A 16 7.04 10.93 -18.35
CA PHE A 16 6.51 11.65 -17.18
C PHE A 16 6.89 11.01 -15.81
N PHE A 17 7.48 9.82 -15.82
CA PHE A 17 8.01 9.14 -14.65
C PHE A 17 9.40 9.63 -14.20
N ASP A 18 10.12 10.39 -15.02
CA ASP A 18 11.44 10.94 -14.68
C ASP A 18 11.44 12.46 -14.88
N GLU A 19 11.37 13.21 -13.78
CA GLU A 19 11.33 14.68 -13.78
C GLU A 19 12.53 15.33 -14.53
N ARG A 20 13.67 14.64 -14.60
CA ARG A 20 14.88 15.17 -15.27
C ARG A 20 14.85 15.00 -16.78
N LEU A 21 14.04 14.06 -17.27
CA LEU A 21 13.89 13.76 -18.69
C LEU A 21 12.54 14.25 -19.26
N SER A 22 11.53 14.34 -18.41
CA SER A 22 10.21 14.85 -18.75
C SER A 22 10.30 16.29 -19.23
N GLU A 23 9.67 16.56 -20.37
CA GLU A 23 9.56 17.89 -20.96
C GLU A 23 8.14 18.45 -20.72
N LEU A 24 7.53 18.14 -19.56
CA LEU A 24 6.17 18.57 -19.19
C LEU A 24 5.97 20.09 -19.34
N ASP A 25 7.00 20.88 -19.04
CA ASP A 25 7.01 22.34 -19.18
C ASP A 25 6.90 22.82 -20.64
N GLN A 26 7.23 21.96 -21.61
CA GLN A 26 7.07 22.20 -23.04
C GLN A 26 5.67 21.86 -23.57
N TRP A 27 4.80 21.29 -22.74
CA TRP A 27 3.40 21.02 -23.09
C TRP A 27 2.50 22.19 -22.69
N SER A 28 1.64 22.61 -23.61
CA SER A 28 0.52 23.48 -23.27
C SER A 28 -0.54 22.65 -22.55
N SER A 29 -0.86 23.04 -21.31
CA SER A 29 -1.87 22.39 -20.47
C SER A 29 -3.09 23.30 -20.31
N ALA A 30 -4.15 23.04 -21.09
CA ALA A 30 -5.37 23.84 -21.09
C ALA A 30 -6.53 23.09 -20.41
N THR A 31 -7.31 23.80 -19.60
CA THR A 31 -8.41 23.22 -18.79
C THR A 31 -9.68 24.07 -18.90
N PRO A 32 -10.16 24.40 -20.11
CA PRO A 32 -11.24 25.37 -20.28
C PRO A 32 -12.54 24.85 -19.65
N GLY A 33 -13.07 25.60 -18.69
CA GLY A 33 -14.31 25.26 -17.98
C GLY A 33 -14.16 24.23 -16.86
N ALA A 34 -13.01 23.58 -16.71
CA ALA A 34 -12.72 22.71 -15.58
C ALA A 34 -12.21 23.53 -14.38
N VAL A 35 -12.52 23.08 -13.17
CA VAL A 35 -12.20 23.78 -11.92
C VAL A 35 -11.15 23.01 -11.12
N GLY A 36 -10.19 23.74 -10.57
CA GLY A 36 -9.21 23.20 -9.62
C GLY A 36 -8.22 22.20 -10.22
N VAL A 37 -7.99 22.22 -11.54
CA VAL A 37 -7.07 21.27 -12.19
C VAL A 37 -5.62 21.56 -11.80
N LYS A 38 -4.89 20.54 -11.33
CA LYS A 38 -3.46 20.63 -10.97
C LYS A 38 -2.68 19.46 -11.56
N LEU A 39 -1.47 19.74 -12.03
CA LEU A 39 -0.48 18.77 -12.48
C LEU A 39 0.70 18.79 -11.51
N THR A 40 0.95 17.69 -10.81
CA THR A 40 2.00 17.59 -9.80
C THR A 40 2.98 16.48 -10.18
N PRO A 41 4.23 16.80 -10.55
CA PRO A 41 5.28 15.80 -10.71
C PRO A 41 5.44 14.97 -9.44
N SER A 42 5.59 13.67 -9.60
CA SER A 42 5.83 12.71 -8.52
C SER A 42 6.94 11.74 -8.93
N TRP A 43 7.33 10.85 -8.04
CA TRP A 43 8.44 9.92 -8.25
C TRP A 43 8.26 9.02 -9.48
N ALA A 44 7.03 8.65 -9.87
CA ALA A 44 6.79 7.68 -10.95
C ALA A 44 5.78 8.12 -12.02
N PHE A 45 5.22 9.33 -11.90
CA PHE A 45 4.21 9.88 -12.81
C PHE A 45 3.93 11.35 -12.48
N VAL A 46 3.17 12.03 -13.34
CA VAL A 46 2.53 13.31 -13.03
C VAL A 46 1.09 13.07 -12.58
N ILE A 47 0.76 13.49 -11.36
CA ILE A 47 -0.59 13.42 -10.79
C ILE A 47 -1.45 14.52 -11.40
N ILE A 48 -2.61 14.15 -11.93
CA ILE A 48 -3.68 15.06 -12.33
C ILE A 48 -4.72 15.06 -11.21
N ASN A 49 -5.08 16.21 -10.68
CA ASN A 49 -6.24 16.37 -9.79
C ASN A 49 -7.20 17.38 -10.38
N TRP A 50 -8.51 17.24 -10.14
CA TRP A 50 -9.54 18.23 -10.48
C TRP A 50 -10.67 18.22 -9.45
N GLU A 51 -11.34 19.36 -9.29
CA GLU A 51 -12.54 19.47 -8.44
C GLU A 51 -13.83 19.25 -9.24
N GLU A 52 -13.85 19.74 -10.48
CA GLU A 52 -15.01 19.60 -11.36
C GLU A 52 -14.55 19.63 -12.82
N PRO A 53 -14.98 18.68 -13.67
CA PRO A 53 -14.77 18.78 -15.11
C PRO A 53 -15.60 19.92 -15.71
N ALA A 54 -15.27 20.33 -16.93
CA ALA A 54 -16.11 21.22 -17.71
C ALA A 54 -17.50 20.59 -17.98
N ALA A 55 -18.47 21.42 -18.41
CA ALA A 55 -19.84 20.98 -18.66
C ALA A 55 -19.95 19.85 -19.71
N ASP A 56 -18.98 19.75 -20.62
CA ASP A 56 -18.84 18.71 -21.65
C ASP A 56 -17.93 17.54 -21.22
N GLY A 57 -17.57 17.49 -19.93
CA GLY A 57 -16.73 16.45 -19.33
C GLY A 57 -15.23 16.68 -19.47
N LEU A 58 -14.75 17.73 -20.15
CA LEU A 58 -13.31 17.97 -20.32
C LEU A 58 -12.62 18.24 -18.97
N VAL A 59 -11.50 17.56 -18.73
CA VAL A 59 -10.63 17.77 -17.57
C VAL A 59 -9.36 18.49 -17.98
N LEU A 60 -8.65 17.94 -18.97
CA LEU A 60 -7.33 18.40 -19.39
C LEU A 60 -7.15 18.22 -20.90
N ARG A 61 -6.55 19.22 -21.54
CA ARG A 61 -6.00 19.14 -22.89
C ARG A 61 -4.50 19.44 -22.84
N LEU A 62 -3.69 18.45 -23.18
CA LEU A 62 -2.26 18.60 -23.41
C LEU A 62 -2.02 18.79 -24.91
N HIS A 63 -1.18 19.75 -25.28
CA HIS A 63 -0.78 19.97 -26.67
C HIS A 63 0.69 20.33 -26.79
N ARG A 64 1.38 19.75 -27.77
CA ARG A 64 2.78 20.06 -28.08
C ARG A 64 3.04 20.06 -29.58
N THR A 65 3.85 21.01 -30.04
CA THR A 65 4.32 21.13 -31.42
C THR A 65 5.80 20.73 -31.50
N TYR A 66 6.18 20.14 -32.62
CA TYR A 66 7.50 19.60 -32.85
C TYR A 66 8.13 20.12 -34.14
N THR A 67 9.45 19.98 -34.24
CA THR A 67 10.23 20.24 -35.45
C THR A 67 11.11 19.02 -35.69
N GLY A 68 10.90 18.29 -36.80
CA GLY A 68 11.71 17.12 -37.15
C GLY A 68 11.51 15.90 -36.25
N PHE A 69 10.31 15.68 -35.70
CA PHE A 69 10.04 14.48 -34.90
C PHE A 69 9.80 13.27 -35.81
N ASP A 70 10.88 12.56 -36.12
CA ASP A 70 10.89 11.34 -36.94
C ASP A 70 10.15 10.17 -36.26
N CYS A 71 9.12 9.65 -36.92
CA CYS A 71 8.39 8.46 -36.51
C CYS A 71 8.49 7.31 -37.53
N SER A 72 9.40 7.39 -38.51
CA SER A 72 9.47 6.48 -39.68
C SER A 72 9.66 4.99 -39.36
N LEU A 73 10.11 4.66 -38.15
CA LEU A 73 10.27 3.28 -37.68
C LEU A 73 9.04 2.72 -36.94
N TYR A 74 7.98 3.51 -36.78
CA TYR A 74 6.84 3.19 -35.93
C TYR A 74 5.53 3.50 -36.67
N ASP A 75 4.47 2.78 -36.32
CA ASP A 75 3.15 2.90 -36.96
C ASP A 75 2.06 3.37 -35.99
N ARG A 76 2.39 3.55 -34.71
CA ARG A 76 1.49 4.06 -33.68
C ARG A 76 2.17 5.04 -32.71
N ILE A 77 1.40 6.02 -32.25
CA ILE A 77 1.62 6.72 -30.97
C ILE A 77 0.88 5.93 -29.88
N ILE A 78 1.50 5.77 -28.71
CA ILE A 78 0.92 5.20 -27.49
C ILE A 78 0.92 6.24 -26.38
N VAL A 79 -0.17 6.33 -25.64
CA VAL A 79 -0.37 7.20 -24.48
C VAL A 79 -0.81 6.37 -23.29
N SER A 80 0.01 6.33 -22.24
CA SER A 80 -0.29 5.58 -21.02
C SER A 80 -0.71 6.53 -19.89
N ILE A 81 -1.99 6.44 -19.51
CA ILE A 81 -2.60 7.25 -18.45
C ILE A 81 -3.53 6.35 -17.65
N ASN A 82 -3.43 6.40 -16.33
CA ASN A 82 -4.39 5.76 -15.43
C ASN A 82 -5.44 6.79 -15.01
N LEU A 83 -6.72 6.47 -15.24
CA LEU A 83 -7.86 7.36 -15.02
C LEU A 83 -9.01 6.64 -14.32
N PRO A 84 -10.02 7.37 -13.81
CA PRO A 84 -11.30 6.78 -13.43
C PRO A 84 -11.93 6.04 -14.61
N GLU A 85 -12.66 4.99 -14.31
CA GLU A 85 -13.02 3.89 -15.21
C GLU A 85 -13.80 4.33 -16.45
N ASP A 86 -14.66 5.33 -16.29
CA ASP A 86 -15.52 5.83 -17.36
C ASP A 86 -14.90 7.01 -18.11
N SER A 87 -13.67 7.39 -17.76
CA SER A 87 -12.94 8.43 -18.47
C SER A 87 -12.50 7.95 -19.85
N VAL A 88 -12.41 8.88 -20.79
CA VAL A 88 -12.02 8.62 -22.18
C VAL A 88 -10.84 9.52 -22.56
N ILE A 89 -9.89 8.96 -23.30
CA ILE A 89 -8.75 9.66 -23.86
C ILE A 89 -9.01 9.92 -25.35
N SER A 90 -8.86 11.16 -25.81
CA SER A 90 -8.83 11.49 -27.24
C SER A 90 -7.44 11.93 -27.65
N LEU A 91 -6.96 11.37 -28.77
CA LEU A 91 -5.65 11.64 -29.34
C LEU A 91 -5.82 12.32 -30.69
N ALA A 92 -5.02 13.34 -30.96
CA ALA A 92 -4.87 13.90 -32.29
C ALA A 92 -3.40 14.20 -32.57
N ALA A 93 -2.99 14.07 -33.84
CA ALA A 93 -1.65 14.41 -34.27
C ALA A 93 -1.67 15.02 -35.67
N GLU A 94 -0.91 16.10 -35.88
CA GLU A 94 -0.58 16.59 -37.21
C GLU A 94 0.67 15.87 -37.69
N THR A 95 0.67 15.36 -38.93
CA THR A 95 1.82 14.63 -39.49
C THR A 95 2.23 15.14 -40.87
N ASP A 96 3.33 14.64 -41.42
CA ASP A 96 3.68 14.82 -42.83
C ASP A 96 2.69 14.12 -43.80
N ALA A 97 2.02 13.06 -43.35
CA ALA A 97 0.97 12.36 -44.09
C ALA A 97 -0.46 12.87 -43.78
N GLY A 98 -0.59 14.04 -43.15
CA GLY A 98 -1.86 14.70 -42.80
C GLY A 98 -2.33 14.46 -41.36
N PRO A 99 -3.47 15.05 -40.96
CA PRO A 99 -3.98 14.94 -39.60
C PRO A 99 -4.46 13.52 -39.28
N ARG A 100 -4.32 13.12 -38.02
CA ARG A 100 -4.81 11.86 -37.45
C ARG A 100 -5.55 12.17 -36.16
N ALA A 101 -6.66 11.48 -35.92
CA ALA A 101 -7.40 11.62 -34.67
C ALA A 101 -8.10 10.30 -34.31
N ARG A 102 -8.21 10.05 -33.01
CA ARG A 102 -8.96 8.93 -32.46
C ARG A 102 -9.46 9.28 -31.07
N THR A 103 -10.74 9.00 -30.82
CA THR A 103 -11.29 8.96 -29.47
C THR A 103 -11.34 7.51 -29.00
N GLY A 104 -10.81 7.29 -27.81
CA GLY A 104 -10.71 6.01 -27.15
C GLY A 104 -12.03 5.43 -26.65
N THR A 105 -11.91 4.32 -25.95
CA THR A 105 -12.99 3.75 -25.12
C THR A 105 -12.81 4.17 -23.66
N PRO A 106 -13.81 3.95 -22.79
CA PRO A 106 -13.62 4.05 -21.35
C PRO A 106 -12.41 3.26 -20.85
N CYS A 107 -11.60 3.86 -19.97
CA CYS A 107 -10.34 3.29 -19.49
C CYS A 107 -10.49 2.00 -18.66
N GLY A 108 -11.65 1.78 -18.05
CA GLY A 108 -11.89 0.60 -17.21
C GLY A 108 -11.12 0.61 -15.88
N PRO A 109 -11.13 -0.51 -15.14
CA PRO A 109 -10.65 -0.58 -13.76
C PRO A 109 -9.15 -0.82 -13.61
N THR A 110 -8.43 -1.02 -14.71
CA THR A 110 -6.98 -1.26 -14.75
C THR A 110 -6.27 -0.10 -15.44
N ARG A 111 -4.97 -0.29 -15.70
CA ARG A 111 -4.27 0.58 -16.64
C ARG A 111 -4.93 0.57 -18.01
N HIS A 112 -4.86 1.72 -18.68
CA HIS A 112 -5.23 1.90 -20.08
C HIS A 112 -4.06 2.46 -20.91
N GLU A 113 -3.78 1.85 -22.06
CA GLU A 113 -2.87 2.36 -23.09
C GLU A 113 -3.67 2.76 -24.34
N GLU A 114 -3.88 4.06 -24.53
CA GLU A 114 -4.55 4.56 -25.72
C GLU A 114 -3.57 4.71 -26.89
N TRP A 115 -4.03 4.52 -28.12
CA TRP A 115 -3.16 4.57 -29.29
C TRP A 115 -3.73 5.33 -30.48
N LEU A 116 -2.86 5.85 -31.34
CA LEU A 116 -3.22 6.54 -32.58
C LEU A 116 -2.37 5.98 -33.74
N ALA A 117 -3.02 5.52 -34.80
CA ALA A 117 -2.32 5.07 -36.00
C ALA A 117 -1.68 6.24 -36.75
N LEU A 118 -0.48 6.02 -37.27
CA LEU A 118 0.29 7.01 -38.03
C LEU A 118 0.12 6.85 -39.56
N ASP A 119 -0.42 5.72 -40.01
CA ASP A 119 -0.75 5.42 -41.42
C ASP A 119 0.35 5.82 -42.43
N GLY A 120 1.60 5.42 -42.13
CA GLY A 120 2.75 5.65 -42.99
C GLY A 120 3.40 7.03 -42.87
N ALA A 121 2.96 7.87 -41.94
CA ALA A 121 3.65 9.11 -41.58
C ALA A 121 5.09 8.84 -41.16
N ARG A 122 5.99 9.75 -41.54
CA ARG A 122 7.41 9.71 -41.16
C ARG A 122 7.78 10.84 -40.21
N GLU A 123 6.93 11.85 -40.07
CA GLU A 123 7.15 12.96 -39.16
C GLU A 123 5.87 13.36 -38.44
N ILE A 124 5.96 13.55 -37.12
CA ILE A 124 4.91 14.13 -36.27
C ILE A 124 5.20 15.63 -36.09
N LYS A 125 4.23 16.49 -36.41
CA LYS A 125 4.32 17.95 -36.29
C LYS A 125 3.70 18.46 -35.00
N SER A 126 2.65 17.81 -34.51
CA SER A 126 2.07 18.10 -33.19
C SER A 126 1.32 16.89 -32.65
N VAL A 127 1.13 16.87 -31.32
CA VAL A 127 0.28 15.90 -30.61
C VAL A 127 -0.63 16.66 -29.66
N ALA A 128 -1.90 16.26 -29.62
CA ALA A 128 -2.87 16.67 -28.63
C ALA A 128 -3.46 15.45 -27.91
N VAL A 129 -3.61 15.55 -26.59
CA VAL A 129 -4.22 14.54 -25.73
C VAL A 129 -5.30 15.22 -24.90
N GLU A 130 -6.55 14.77 -25.02
CA GLU A 130 -7.67 15.23 -24.19
C GLU A 130 -8.13 14.12 -23.25
N ILE A 131 -8.42 14.50 -22.01
CA ILE A 131 -9.03 13.64 -20.99
C ILE A 131 -10.43 14.16 -20.72
N ARG A 132 -11.43 13.28 -20.84
CA ARG A 132 -12.83 13.57 -20.54
C ARG A 132 -13.38 12.57 -19.55
N THR A 133 -14.23 13.02 -18.64
CA THR A 133 -14.98 12.15 -17.71
C THR A 133 -16.47 12.50 -17.77
N PRO A 134 -17.37 11.50 -17.77
CA PRO A 134 -18.80 11.75 -17.70
C PRO A 134 -19.26 12.16 -16.29
N HIS A 135 -18.41 11.98 -15.28
CA HIS A 135 -18.75 12.19 -13.88
C HIS A 135 -18.40 13.60 -13.43
N ARG A 136 -19.42 14.38 -13.06
CA ARG A 136 -19.26 15.74 -12.54
C ARG A 136 -18.90 15.74 -11.06
N ALA A 137 -17.71 15.23 -10.76
CA ALA A 137 -17.18 15.10 -9.40
C ALA A 137 -15.65 15.30 -9.40
N ALA A 138 -15.11 15.57 -8.20
CA ALA A 138 -13.67 15.63 -7.98
C ALA A 138 -13.03 14.27 -8.29
N GLY A 139 -11.82 14.31 -8.84
CA GLY A 139 -11.11 13.11 -9.24
C GLY A 139 -9.62 13.31 -9.40
N SER A 140 -8.94 12.21 -9.71
CA SER A 140 -7.50 12.16 -9.92
C SER A 140 -7.12 11.17 -11.02
N GLY A 141 -5.90 11.28 -11.52
CA GLY A 141 -5.30 10.34 -12.48
C GLY A 141 -3.78 10.47 -12.53
N TRP A 142 -3.13 9.57 -13.26
CA TRP A 142 -1.67 9.52 -13.38
C TRP A 142 -1.24 9.50 -14.84
N LEU A 143 -0.48 10.51 -15.27
CA LEU A 143 0.21 10.56 -16.56
C LEU A 143 1.55 9.84 -16.43
N LEU A 144 1.76 8.77 -17.19
CA LEU A 144 2.95 7.92 -17.04
C LEU A 144 3.99 8.15 -18.13
N TRP A 145 3.62 7.92 -19.40
CA TRP A 145 4.55 8.09 -20.52
C TRP A 145 3.81 8.12 -21.87
N PHE A 146 4.39 8.81 -22.84
CA PHE A 146 4.00 8.73 -24.25
C PHE A 146 5.13 8.15 -25.09
N GLY A 147 4.77 7.32 -26.07
CA GLY A 147 5.74 6.60 -26.88
C GLY A 147 5.26 6.24 -28.28
N LEU A 148 6.11 5.50 -28.99
CA LEU A 148 5.89 5.01 -30.34
C LEU A 148 5.97 3.48 -30.35
N GLN A 149 5.19 2.84 -31.22
CA GLN A 149 5.15 1.38 -31.35
C GLN A 149 5.16 0.97 -32.83
N SER A 150 5.83 -0.15 -33.11
CA SER A 150 5.80 -0.86 -34.39
C SER A 150 5.01 -2.15 -34.21
N THR A 151 3.79 -2.18 -34.73
CA THR A 151 2.91 -3.36 -34.67
C THR A 151 3.49 -4.57 -35.42
N ALA A 152 4.33 -4.34 -36.43
CA ALA A 152 4.99 -5.41 -37.18
C ALA A 152 6.10 -6.11 -36.36
N ARG A 153 6.85 -5.37 -35.55
CA ARG A 153 8.00 -5.92 -34.79
C ARG A 153 7.60 -6.47 -33.42
N LEU A 154 6.53 -5.95 -32.83
CA LEU A 154 6.10 -6.32 -31.47
C LEU A 154 5.85 -7.82 -31.28
N PRO A 155 5.18 -8.57 -32.20
CA PRO A 155 4.94 -9.99 -32.00
C PRO A 155 6.23 -10.81 -31.88
N ALA A 156 7.24 -10.51 -32.71
CA ALA A 156 8.53 -11.20 -32.66
C ALA A 156 9.29 -10.90 -31.38
N HIS A 157 9.20 -9.66 -30.88
CA HIS A 157 9.77 -9.28 -29.59
C HIS A 157 9.14 -10.06 -28.44
N LEU A 158 7.80 -10.12 -28.37
CA LEU A 158 7.08 -10.81 -27.30
C LEU A 158 7.24 -12.33 -27.34
N ALA A 159 7.49 -12.91 -28.51
CA ALA A 159 7.69 -14.36 -28.67
C ALA A 159 8.96 -14.88 -27.97
N GLN A 160 9.91 -14.01 -27.58
CA GLN A 160 11.15 -14.39 -26.90
C GLN A 160 10.92 -15.11 -25.56
N TRP A 161 9.77 -14.89 -24.92
CA TRP A 161 9.40 -15.50 -23.64
C TRP A 161 8.37 -16.64 -23.78
N SER A 162 8.19 -17.16 -24.99
CA SER A 162 7.33 -18.31 -25.26
C SER A 162 8.11 -19.63 -25.24
N GLY A 163 7.39 -20.76 -25.15
CA GLY A 163 7.98 -22.10 -25.31
C GLY A 163 8.35 -22.82 -24.01
N PHE A 164 8.01 -22.27 -22.84
CA PHE A 164 8.19 -22.94 -21.55
C PHE A 164 7.03 -23.90 -21.24
N ASP A 165 7.35 -25.07 -20.68
CA ASP A 165 6.39 -26.08 -20.27
C ASP A 165 6.63 -26.59 -18.84
N GLU A 166 5.67 -27.35 -18.33
CA GLU A 166 5.65 -27.83 -16.95
C GLU A 166 6.71 -28.89 -16.60
N LYS A 167 7.41 -29.42 -17.60
CA LYS A 167 8.38 -30.49 -17.40
C LYS A 167 9.65 -29.95 -16.75
N TRP A 168 10.11 -28.79 -17.23
CA TRP A 168 11.36 -28.17 -16.81
C TRP A 168 12.52 -29.17 -16.78
N ASP A 169 12.69 -29.91 -17.88
CA ASP A 169 13.68 -30.97 -18.02
C ASP A 169 15.07 -30.48 -17.60
N LYS A 170 15.79 -31.30 -16.81
CA LYS A 170 17.09 -31.02 -16.18
C LYS A 170 17.07 -30.06 -14.98
N TYR A 171 16.02 -29.28 -14.76
CA TYR A 171 15.94 -28.32 -13.64
C TYR A 171 15.13 -28.86 -12.46
N LEU A 172 14.07 -29.62 -12.72
CA LEU A 172 13.27 -30.30 -11.69
C LEU A 172 13.59 -31.79 -11.59
N GLN A 173 13.39 -32.35 -10.40
CA GLN A 173 13.36 -33.80 -10.21
C GLN A 173 12.26 -34.44 -11.07
N PRO A 174 12.39 -35.71 -11.46
CA PRO A 174 11.38 -36.40 -12.25
C PRO A 174 10.06 -36.57 -11.46
N PRO A 175 8.91 -36.80 -12.12
CA PRO A 175 7.61 -36.90 -11.45
C PRO A 175 7.50 -38.02 -10.39
N ASP A 176 8.31 -39.08 -10.52
CA ASP A 176 8.38 -40.22 -9.60
C ASP A 176 9.30 -39.99 -8.39
N PHE A 177 9.95 -38.83 -8.29
CA PHE A 177 10.77 -38.48 -7.12
C PHE A 177 9.94 -38.44 -5.83
N GLU A 178 10.37 -39.15 -4.79
CA GLU A 178 9.69 -39.17 -3.48
C GLU A 178 10.39 -38.24 -2.48
N PRO A 179 9.77 -37.08 -2.13
CA PRO A 179 10.36 -36.09 -1.24
C PRO A 179 10.21 -36.47 0.24
N THR A 180 11.11 -35.96 1.08
CA THR A 180 11.00 -36.15 2.54
C THR A 180 10.08 -35.12 3.22
N PHE A 181 9.73 -34.05 2.49
CA PHE A 181 8.99 -32.88 2.99
C PHE A 181 9.67 -32.19 4.18
N LYS A 182 11.01 -32.18 4.20
CA LYS A 182 11.81 -31.44 5.17
C LYS A 182 12.36 -30.17 4.53
N PRO A 183 12.45 -29.06 5.29
CA PRO A 183 13.13 -27.86 4.82
C PRO A 183 14.58 -28.18 4.45
N THR A 184 15.01 -27.71 3.28
CA THR A 184 16.34 -27.94 2.70
C THR A 184 17.44 -27.17 3.43
N TYR A 185 17.20 -25.90 3.80
CA TYR A 185 18.19 -25.10 4.53
C TYR A 185 17.81 -24.87 6.00
N GLY A 186 16.55 -25.10 6.38
CA GLY A 186 16.06 -24.97 7.75
C GLY A 186 16.17 -23.55 8.30
N LEU A 187 15.97 -22.53 7.45
CA LEU A 187 16.11 -21.13 7.82
C LEU A 187 14.80 -20.55 8.35
N MET A 188 13.68 -20.73 7.64
CA MET A 188 12.36 -20.31 8.13
C MET A 188 11.89 -21.17 9.30
N LEU A 189 11.94 -22.49 9.13
CA LEU A 189 11.63 -23.49 10.15
C LEU A 189 12.60 -24.66 9.97
N ASN A 190 13.06 -25.25 11.08
CA ASN A 190 13.72 -26.55 11.00
C ASN A 190 12.67 -27.70 10.90
N ALA A 191 13.13 -28.94 10.73
CA ALA A 191 12.24 -30.09 10.57
C ALA A 191 11.34 -30.34 11.81
N GLU A 192 11.88 -30.15 13.01
CA GLU A 192 11.14 -30.34 14.27
C GLU A 192 10.06 -29.27 14.45
N GLU A 193 10.39 -28.01 14.19
CA GLU A 193 9.45 -26.88 14.25
C GLU A 193 8.33 -27.06 13.22
N LEU A 194 8.63 -27.54 12.01
CA LEU A 194 7.61 -27.84 11.01
C LEU A 194 6.69 -28.98 11.45
N ASP A 195 7.23 -30.06 12.03
CA ASP A 195 6.41 -31.17 12.53
C ASP A 195 5.50 -30.74 13.69
N ALA A 196 5.98 -29.84 14.55
CA ALA A 196 5.18 -29.20 15.59
C ALA A 196 4.03 -28.35 15.00
N VAL A 197 4.32 -27.49 14.01
CA VAL A 197 3.30 -26.69 13.33
C VAL A 197 2.26 -27.58 12.65
N ARG A 198 2.67 -28.67 12.01
CA ARG A 198 1.76 -29.64 11.41
C ARG A 198 0.81 -30.25 12.43
N ALA A 199 1.33 -30.66 13.59
CA ALA A 199 0.54 -31.28 14.65
C ALA A 199 -0.54 -30.33 15.19
N ASP A 200 -0.20 -29.06 15.36
CA ASP A 200 -1.09 -28.07 15.99
C ASP A 200 -2.10 -27.47 14.98
N PHE A 201 -1.67 -27.20 13.75
CA PHE A 201 -2.41 -26.32 12.83
C PHE A 201 -2.98 -27.00 11.59
N ALA A 202 -2.42 -28.11 11.10
CA ALA A 202 -2.78 -28.63 9.78
C ALA A 202 -4.27 -29.01 9.63
N GLN A 203 -4.95 -29.31 10.74
CA GLN A 203 -6.38 -29.65 10.81
C GLN A 203 -7.21 -28.56 11.51
N SER A 204 -6.63 -27.43 11.87
CA SER A 204 -7.31 -26.33 12.55
C SER A 204 -7.95 -25.37 11.55
N ASP A 205 -9.11 -24.83 11.91
CA ASP A 205 -9.86 -23.85 11.10
C ASP A 205 -9.07 -22.55 10.89
N VAL A 206 -8.08 -22.25 11.74
CA VAL A 206 -7.22 -21.07 11.56
C VAL A 206 -6.39 -21.14 10.26
N THR A 207 -6.22 -22.33 9.67
CA THR A 207 -5.50 -22.53 8.39
C THR A 207 -6.41 -22.51 7.16
N ARG A 208 -7.72 -22.26 7.33
CA ARG A 208 -8.71 -22.25 6.25
C ARG A 208 -8.25 -21.44 5.04
N GLU A 209 -7.75 -20.23 5.27
CA GLU A 209 -7.39 -19.31 4.18
C GLU A 209 -6.11 -19.74 3.44
N LEU A 210 -5.13 -20.33 4.14
CA LEU A 210 -3.98 -20.95 3.49
C LEU A 210 -4.40 -22.15 2.61
N ARG A 211 -5.40 -22.92 3.04
CA ARG A 211 -5.94 -24.04 2.27
C ARG A 211 -6.63 -23.55 1.01
N GLU A 212 -7.51 -22.58 1.13
CA GLU A 212 -8.21 -21.98 -0.01
C GLU A 212 -7.22 -21.35 -1.01
N THR A 213 -6.19 -20.66 -0.51
CA THR A 213 -5.11 -20.09 -1.34
C THR A 213 -4.34 -21.19 -2.07
N GLY A 214 -3.99 -22.29 -1.40
CA GLY A 214 -3.34 -23.44 -2.02
C GLY A 214 -4.14 -24.00 -3.19
N GLU A 215 -5.45 -24.14 -3.04
CA GLU A 215 -6.35 -24.64 -4.09
C GLU A 215 -6.50 -23.67 -5.27
N ASP A 216 -6.51 -22.37 -5.02
CA ASP A 216 -6.53 -21.38 -6.10
C ASP A 216 -5.23 -21.38 -6.90
N VAL A 217 -4.09 -21.51 -6.23
CA VAL A 217 -2.77 -21.55 -6.89
C VAL A 217 -2.64 -22.76 -7.82
N ARG A 218 -3.24 -23.92 -7.49
CA ARG A 218 -3.21 -25.12 -8.37
C ARG A 218 -3.72 -24.87 -9.78
N ARG A 219 -4.60 -23.89 -9.97
CA ARG A 219 -5.21 -23.56 -11.26
C ARG A 219 -4.30 -22.72 -12.14
N ILE A 220 -3.19 -22.22 -11.59
CA ILE A 220 -2.28 -21.30 -12.25
C ILE A 220 -1.17 -22.08 -12.95
N ARG A 221 -0.92 -21.74 -14.22
CA ARG A 221 0.23 -22.22 -14.98
C ARG A 221 1.33 -21.15 -15.02
N PRO A 222 2.37 -21.23 -14.16
CA PRO A 222 3.36 -20.15 -14.04
C PRO A 222 4.16 -19.93 -15.33
N GLU A 223 4.35 -20.97 -16.16
CA GLU A 223 5.11 -20.85 -17.41
C GLU A 223 4.44 -19.91 -18.42
N SER A 224 3.11 -19.80 -18.38
CA SER A 224 2.36 -18.88 -19.26
C SER A 224 2.42 -17.41 -18.83
N GLN A 225 3.01 -17.14 -17.66
CA GLN A 225 3.13 -15.79 -17.11
C GLN A 225 4.54 -15.22 -17.27
N ILE A 226 5.48 -16.01 -17.82
CA ILE A 226 6.84 -15.55 -18.13
C ILE A 226 6.77 -14.42 -19.16
N GLY A 227 7.55 -13.37 -18.93
CA GLY A 227 7.62 -12.22 -19.81
C GLY A 227 8.93 -11.45 -19.66
N GLU A 228 8.97 -10.28 -20.29
CA GLU A 228 10.11 -9.36 -20.21
C GLU A 228 10.39 -8.95 -18.76
N ASN A 229 9.34 -8.71 -17.98
CA ASN A 229 9.38 -8.20 -16.62
C ASN A 229 8.69 -9.17 -15.66
N ILE A 230 9.13 -9.21 -14.39
CA ILE A 230 8.36 -9.86 -13.34
C ILE A 230 7.12 -9.02 -13.08
N ASN A 231 5.94 -9.64 -13.01
CA ASN A 231 4.72 -8.95 -12.60
C ASN A 231 4.34 -9.42 -11.20
N PHE A 232 4.17 -8.46 -10.28
CA PHE A 232 3.80 -8.77 -8.90
C PHE A 232 2.34 -8.48 -8.61
N TRP A 233 1.73 -9.41 -7.87
CA TRP A 233 0.35 -9.29 -7.37
C TRP A 233 -0.64 -8.92 -8.48
N ASN A 234 -1.77 -8.35 -8.11
CA ASN A 234 -2.70 -7.71 -9.04
C ASN A 234 -2.38 -6.21 -9.23
N TYR A 235 -1.20 -5.72 -8.85
CA TYR A 235 -0.89 -4.28 -8.85
C TYR A 235 -0.83 -3.71 -10.28
N ASN A 236 -1.67 -2.72 -10.59
CA ASN A 236 -1.83 -2.13 -11.94
C ASN A 236 -1.14 -0.75 -12.10
N GLY A 237 -0.38 -0.30 -11.11
CA GLY A 237 0.17 1.04 -11.09
C GLY A 237 1.35 1.27 -12.04
N PHE A 238 2.14 0.23 -12.37
CA PHE A 238 3.31 0.30 -13.28
C PHE A 238 3.27 -0.65 -14.49
N ARG A 239 2.63 -1.80 -14.43
CA ARG A 239 2.65 -2.79 -15.52
C ARG A 239 1.98 -2.34 -16.82
N ARG A 240 2.49 -2.74 -17.98
CA ARG A 240 1.84 -2.51 -19.30
C ARG A 240 0.47 -3.17 -19.36
N GLU A 241 -0.45 -2.63 -20.17
CA GLU A 241 -1.80 -3.20 -20.30
C GLU A 241 -1.77 -4.68 -20.75
N ARG A 242 -0.87 -4.99 -21.70
CA ARG A 242 -0.64 -6.36 -22.21
C ARG A 242 -0.10 -7.36 -21.17
N ASP A 243 0.38 -6.89 -20.03
CA ASP A 243 1.00 -7.71 -18.98
C ASP A 243 0.09 -7.91 -17.77
N ILE A 244 -1.12 -7.33 -17.80
CA ILE A 244 -2.15 -7.53 -16.78
C ILE A 244 -2.50 -9.03 -16.68
N GLY A 245 -2.57 -9.53 -15.44
CA GLY A 245 -2.96 -10.91 -15.14
C GLY A 245 -1.80 -11.91 -15.07
N LYS A 246 -0.56 -11.52 -15.39
CA LYS A 246 0.63 -12.39 -15.32
C LYS A 246 1.24 -12.48 -13.92
N MET A 247 0.50 -12.93 -12.91
CA MET A 247 0.91 -12.81 -11.49
C MET A 247 1.89 -13.91 -11.02
N LEU A 248 3.19 -13.69 -11.21
CA LEU A 248 4.22 -14.70 -10.87
C LEU A 248 4.62 -14.73 -9.39
N THR A 249 4.55 -13.61 -8.67
CA THR A 249 4.96 -13.55 -7.25
C THR A 249 3.83 -13.93 -6.29
N MET A 250 4.17 -14.21 -5.02
CA MET A 250 3.33 -14.72 -3.92
C MET A 250 2.79 -16.14 -4.08
N ASN A 251 2.33 -16.51 -5.28
CA ASN A 251 1.71 -17.82 -5.51
C ASN A 251 2.65 -18.98 -5.21
N GLY A 252 3.92 -18.88 -5.63
CA GLY A 252 4.95 -19.89 -5.38
C GLY A 252 5.19 -20.14 -3.88
N PRO A 253 5.47 -19.11 -3.06
CA PRO A 253 5.60 -19.25 -1.60
C PRO A 253 4.35 -19.79 -0.90
N PHE A 254 3.15 -19.41 -1.33
CA PHE A 254 1.93 -19.99 -0.76
C PHE A 254 1.81 -21.48 -1.07
N ALA A 255 2.09 -21.88 -2.32
CA ALA A 255 2.15 -23.29 -2.69
C ALA A 255 3.23 -24.05 -1.91
N ALA A 256 4.41 -23.46 -1.69
CA ALA A 256 5.48 -24.08 -0.91
C ALA A 256 5.04 -24.33 0.54
N GLN A 257 4.47 -23.31 1.19
CA GLN A 257 4.05 -23.38 2.59
C GLN A 257 2.87 -24.33 2.80
N ALA A 258 1.84 -24.25 1.94
CA ALA A 258 0.73 -25.21 1.92
C ALA A 258 1.24 -26.64 1.66
N GLY A 259 2.11 -26.79 0.66
CA GLY A 259 2.66 -28.07 0.24
C GLY A 259 3.43 -28.76 1.37
N VAL A 260 4.31 -28.05 2.07
CA VAL A 260 5.01 -28.65 3.21
C VAL A 260 4.11 -28.84 4.42
N LEU A 261 3.12 -27.97 4.68
CA LEU A 261 2.19 -28.16 5.80
C LEU A 261 1.38 -29.45 5.66
N TRP A 262 0.81 -29.70 4.48
CA TRP A 262 -0.05 -30.87 4.24
C TRP A 262 0.66 -32.05 3.57
N LYS A 263 1.98 -31.96 3.35
CA LYS A 263 2.77 -32.95 2.60
C LYS A 263 2.20 -33.20 1.20
N ASP A 264 1.84 -32.14 0.51
CA ASP A 264 1.31 -32.18 -0.85
C ASP A 264 2.43 -32.04 -1.88
N LYS A 265 2.71 -33.15 -2.58
CA LYS A 265 3.78 -33.25 -3.58
C LYS A 265 3.56 -32.32 -4.77
N GLU A 266 2.32 -32.16 -5.19
CA GLU A 266 1.95 -31.37 -6.37
C GLU A 266 2.09 -29.87 -6.09
N LEU A 267 1.67 -29.40 -4.90
CA LEU A 267 1.88 -28.00 -4.50
C LEU A 267 3.36 -27.65 -4.38
N CYS A 268 4.17 -28.50 -3.78
CA CYS A 268 5.61 -28.27 -3.70
C CYS A 268 6.27 -28.27 -5.09
N ARG A 269 5.86 -29.17 -5.99
CA ARG A 269 6.33 -29.17 -7.39
C ARG A 269 5.89 -27.89 -8.12
N LEU A 270 4.66 -27.45 -7.91
CA LEU A 270 4.13 -26.20 -8.48
C LEU A 270 4.91 -24.99 -7.96
N ALA A 271 5.23 -24.93 -6.68
CA ALA A 271 6.10 -23.91 -6.11
C ALA A 271 7.46 -23.86 -6.81
N ALA A 272 8.07 -25.03 -7.05
CA ALA A 272 9.33 -25.11 -7.79
C ALA A 272 9.21 -24.58 -9.23
N ARG A 273 8.09 -24.84 -9.90
CA ARG A 273 7.78 -24.28 -11.24
C ARG A 273 7.63 -22.76 -11.24
N PHE A 274 7.04 -22.18 -10.18
CA PHE A 274 6.98 -20.72 -10.00
C PHE A 274 8.38 -20.11 -9.90
N ALA A 275 9.27 -20.69 -9.07
CA ALA A 275 10.64 -20.22 -8.96
C ALA A 275 11.38 -20.28 -10.30
N LEU A 276 11.22 -21.36 -11.08
CA LEU A 276 11.80 -21.47 -12.41
C LEU A 276 11.22 -20.43 -13.38
N SER A 277 9.92 -20.17 -13.32
CA SER A 277 9.30 -19.16 -14.18
C SER A 277 9.80 -17.73 -13.85
N LEU A 278 9.98 -17.41 -12.57
CA LEU A 278 10.56 -16.14 -12.12
C LEU A 278 11.99 -15.92 -12.65
N VAL A 279 12.87 -16.93 -12.55
CA VAL A 279 14.28 -16.80 -12.98
C VAL A 279 14.47 -16.76 -14.49
N HIS A 280 13.43 -17.09 -15.27
CA HIS A 280 13.40 -17.01 -16.73
C HIS A 280 12.72 -15.73 -17.27
N CYS A 281 12.24 -14.84 -16.39
CA CYS A 281 11.96 -13.46 -16.79
C CYS A 281 13.28 -12.73 -17.08
N ASP A 282 13.27 -11.79 -18.03
CA ASP A 282 14.49 -11.07 -18.42
C ASP A 282 14.90 -10.10 -17.31
N HIS A 283 13.97 -9.22 -16.92
CA HIS A 283 14.12 -8.18 -15.91
C HIS A 283 13.36 -8.52 -14.62
N TRP A 284 13.92 -8.13 -13.48
CA TRP A 284 13.32 -8.32 -12.15
C TRP A 284 12.65 -7.04 -11.62
N GLU A 285 12.42 -6.10 -12.54
CA GLU A 285 11.57 -4.92 -12.45
C GLU A 285 10.23 -5.21 -13.15
N ASP A 286 9.15 -4.50 -12.81
CA ASP A 286 7.81 -4.74 -13.41
C ASP A 286 7.52 -3.85 -14.61
N ILE A 287 8.47 -2.97 -14.94
CA ILE A 287 8.30 -1.98 -15.99
C ILE A 287 9.65 -1.48 -16.50
N PHE A 288 9.64 -1.09 -17.78
CA PHE A 288 10.81 -0.61 -18.49
C PHE A 288 11.41 0.71 -17.97
N PHE A 289 10.72 1.46 -17.12
CA PHE A 289 11.22 2.74 -16.59
C PHE A 289 12.60 2.56 -15.95
N ALA A 290 12.79 1.45 -15.24
CA ALA A 290 13.98 1.13 -14.47
C ALA A 290 15.19 0.73 -15.32
N TRP A 291 14.98 0.36 -16.58
CA TRP A 291 16.04 -0.02 -17.51
C TRP A 291 16.03 0.80 -18.80
N MET A 292 15.22 1.87 -18.87
CA MET A 292 15.23 2.80 -19.98
C MET A 292 16.59 3.50 -20.08
N ARG A 293 17.23 3.41 -21.24
CA ARG A 293 18.55 4.02 -21.47
C ARG A 293 18.54 5.53 -21.22
N GLY A 294 19.35 5.97 -20.26
CA GLY A 294 19.52 7.38 -19.89
C GLY A 294 18.59 7.86 -18.77
N SER A 295 17.62 7.03 -18.36
CA SER A 295 16.86 7.21 -17.11
C SER A 295 17.72 6.81 -15.93
N ASN A 296 17.58 7.51 -14.80
CA ASN A 296 18.10 7.07 -13.50
C ASN A 296 16.97 6.69 -12.53
N TRP A 297 15.75 6.53 -13.05
CA TRP A 297 14.62 6.05 -12.28
C TRP A 297 14.82 4.58 -11.85
N ASP A 298 14.44 4.24 -10.63
CA ASP A 298 14.48 2.87 -10.11
C ASP A 298 13.35 2.63 -9.11
N GLN A 299 13.03 1.36 -8.86
CA GLN A 299 11.99 0.89 -7.91
C GLN A 299 12.49 0.64 -6.48
N ARG A 300 13.62 1.23 -6.09
CA ARG A 300 14.23 1.07 -4.75
C ARG A 300 14.52 -0.39 -4.37
N GLY A 301 14.66 -1.28 -5.35
CA GLY A 301 14.86 -2.71 -5.13
C GLY A 301 13.62 -3.47 -4.68
N PHE A 302 12.43 -2.85 -4.71
CA PHE A 302 11.20 -3.45 -4.15
C PHE A 302 10.80 -4.74 -4.86
N LEU A 303 10.76 -4.76 -6.19
CA LEU A 303 10.32 -5.97 -6.89
C LEU A 303 11.38 -7.07 -6.86
N GLN A 304 12.65 -6.69 -6.99
CA GLN A 304 13.78 -7.61 -6.85
C GLN A 304 13.76 -8.28 -5.47
N SER A 305 13.36 -7.55 -4.42
CA SER A 305 13.18 -8.12 -3.09
C SER A 305 12.08 -9.18 -3.05
N LEU A 306 10.96 -8.98 -3.73
CA LEU A 306 9.89 -9.99 -3.83
C LEU A 306 10.38 -11.22 -4.60
N GLY A 307 11.06 -11.05 -5.73
CA GLY A 307 11.64 -12.15 -6.51
C GLY A 307 12.64 -12.98 -5.70
N VAL A 308 13.53 -12.33 -4.95
CA VAL A 308 14.48 -13.03 -4.05
C VAL A 308 13.73 -13.74 -2.93
N LEU A 309 12.77 -13.08 -2.29
CA LEU A 309 12.06 -13.66 -1.16
C LEU A 309 11.27 -14.90 -1.57
N ASP A 310 10.57 -14.84 -2.70
CA ASP A 310 9.83 -15.97 -3.23
C ASP A 310 10.76 -17.15 -3.52
N CYS A 311 11.85 -16.90 -4.25
CA CYS A 311 12.86 -17.91 -4.56
C CYS A 311 13.49 -18.50 -3.29
N ALA A 312 13.79 -17.67 -2.28
CA ALA A 312 14.41 -18.11 -1.04
C ALA A 312 13.48 -19.00 -0.21
N ILE A 313 12.19 -18.63 -0.08
CA ILE A 313 11.18 -19.46 0.61
C ILE A 313 11.03 -20.81 -0.10
N ILE A 314 10.91 -20.80 -1.43
CA ILE A 314 10.72 -22.03 -2.22
C ILE A 314 11.98 -22.91 -2.14
N LEU A 315 13.17 -22.34 -2.21
CA LEU A 315 14.41 -23.11 -2.05
C LEU A 315 14.57 -23.70 -0.64
N ASP A 316 14.18 -22.96 0.39
CA ASP A 316 14.27 -23.43 1.77
C ASP A 316 13.23 -24.51 2.10
N LEU A 317 11.99 -24.37 1.64
CA LEU A 317 10.93 -25.33 1.95
C LEU A 317 10.86 -26.50 0.96
N CYS A 318 11.17 -26.26 -0.32
CA CYS A 318 10.98 -27.20 -1.43
C CYS A 318 12.26 -27.47 -2.23
N GLY A 319 13.45 -27.20 -1.67
CA GLY A 319 14.73 -27.39 -2.37
C GLY A 319 14.97 -28.80 -2.91
N GLU A 320 14.36 -29.83 -2.31
CA GLU A 320 14.43 -31.23 -2.77
C GLU A 320 13.85 -31.46 -4.18
N TRP A 321 12.90 -30.62 -4.62
CA TRP A 321 12.26 -30.74 -5.94
C TRP A 321 13.14 -30.26 -7.11
N PHE A 322 14.27 -29.63 -6.81
CA PHE A 322 15.20 -29.16 -7.82
C PHE A 322 16.37 -30.12 -7.99
N THR A 323 16.81 -30.28 -9.24
CA THR A 323 18.15 -30.84 -9.51
C THR A 323 19.23 -29.85 -9.03
N PRO A 324 20.51 -30.26 -8.96
CA PRO A 324 21.60 -29.32 -8.70
C PRO A 324 21.59 -28.11 -9.67
N LEU A 325 21.36 -28.34 -10.97
CA LEU A 325 21.29 -27.28 -11.97
C LEU A 325 20.14 -26.30 -11.70
N GLY A 326 18.96 -26.80 -11.31
CA GLY A 326 17.82 -25.96 -10.94
C GLY A 326 18.14 -25.03 -9.78
N ARG A 327 18.78 -25.55 -8.73
CA ARG A 327 19.20 -24.75 -7.56
C ARG A 327 20.26 -23.73 -7.92
N ASP A 328 21.27 -24.11 -8.71
CA ASP A 328 22.36 -23.22 -9.13
C ASP A 328 21.84 -22.03 -9.94
N LEU A 329 20.87 -22.25 -10.83
CA LEU A 329 20.26 -21.16 -11.61
C LEU A 329 19.55 -20.14 -10.72
N ILE A 330 18.76 -20.61 -9.76
CA ILE A 330 18.03 -19.72 -8.83
C ILE A 330 19.01 -18.94 -7.96
N MET A 331 19.99 -19.62 -7.36
CA MET A 331 21.02 -18.97 -6.55
C MET A 331 21.83 -17.94 -7.34
N ARG A 332 22.12 -18.20 -8.63
CA ARG A 332 22.77 -17.23 -9.51
C ARG A 332 21.93 -15.96 -9.66
N ARG A 333 20.63 -16.07 -9.98
CA ARG A 333 19.75 -14.89 -10.16
C ARG A 333 19.57 -14.11 -8.85
N ILE A 334 19.49 -14.79 -7.70
CA ILE A 334 19.49 -14.13 -6.38
C ILE A 334 20.75 -13.28 -6.21
N ALA A 335 21.93 -13.83 -6.55
CA ALA A 335 23.20 -13.14 -6.38
C ALA A 335 23.39 -11.96 -7.36
N THR A 336 23.04 -12.12 -8.64
CA THR A 336 23.33 -11.11 -9.68
C THR A 336 22.24 -10.05 -9.80
N GLU A 337 20.98 -10.46 -9.93
CA GLU A 337 19.86 -9.53 -10.16
C GLU A 337 19.28 -9.02 -8.84
N GLY A 338 19.01 -9.94 -7.92
CA GLY A 338 18.34 -9.63 -6.66
C GLY A 338 19.19 -8.77 -5.73
N HIS A 339 20.32 -9.33 -5.28
CA HIS A 339 21.16 -8.69 -4.27
C HIS A 339 21.82 -7.41 -4.79
N GLY A 340 22.25 -7.39 -6.05
CA GLY A 340 22.86 -6.21 -6.67
C GLY A 340 21.94 -4.98 -6.64
N ALA A 341 20.69 -5.12 -7.10
CA ALA A 341 19.71 -4.04 -7.13
C ALA A 341 19.35 -3.53 -5.72
N MET A 342 19.17 -4.43 -4.74
CA MET A 342 18.88 -4.05 -3.37
C MET A 342 20.06 -3.36 -2.65
N CYS A 343 21.31 -3.70 -3.02
CA CYS A 343 22.48 -2.98 -2.54
C CYS A 343 22.55 -1.56 -3.11
N HIS A 344 22.33 -1.40 -4.43
CA HIS A 344 22.22 -0.08 -5.06
C HIS A 344 21.20 0.81 -4.33
N ALA A 345 20.00 0.30 -4.05
CA ALA A 345 18.97 1.04 -3.32
C ALA A 345 19.46 1.49 -1.93
N SER A 346 20.12 0.60 -1.18
CA SER A 346 20.63 0.93 0.15
C SER A 346 21.79 1.95 0.16
N TRP A 347 22.51 2.10 -0.95
CA TRP A 347 23.62 3.05 -1.04
C TRP A 347 23.19 4.43 -1.53
N TRP A 348 22.14 4.50 -2.35
CA TRP A 348 21.76 5.72 -3.05
C TRP A 348 20.74 6.57 -2.30
N TRP A 349 19.89 5.95 -1.46
CA TRP A 349 18.67 6.57 -0.95
C TRP A 349 18.64 6.61 0.59
N GLU A 350 19.30 7.61 1.20
CA GLU A 350 19.36 7.76 2.66
C GLU A 350 17.97 7.82 3.32
N TYR A 351 16.98 8.45 2.68
CA TYR A 351 15.64 8.57 3.25
C TYR A 351 14.99 7.21 3.54
N MET A 352 15.42 6.12 2.87
CA MET A 352 14.95 4.76 3.15
C MET A 352 15.28 4.32 4.58
N TYR A 353 16.34 4.86 5.19
CA TYR A 353 16.70 4.60 6.59
C TYR A 353 15.78 5.31 7.60
N HIS A 354 14.95 6.25 7.14
CA HIS A 354 14.03 7.00 8.00
C HIS A 354 12.56 6.54 7.87
N THR A 355 12.29 5.55 7.02
CA THR A 355 10.95 5.10 6.62
C THR A 355 10.88 3.58 6.58
N ASN A 356 9.73 3.02 6.20
CA ASN A 356 9.55 1.57 6.02
C ASN A 356 10.42 0.96 4.91
N GLN A 357 11.01 1.77 4.02
CA GLN A 357 11.56 1.29 2.74
C GLN A 357 12.86 0.48 2.88
N MET A 358 13.77 0.81 3.80
CA MET A 358 14.94 -0.06 4.03
C MET A 358 14.52 -1.41 4.61
N VAL A 359 13.57 -1.38 5.55
CA VAL A 359 12.98 -2.59 6.16
C VAL A 359 12.25 -3.44 5.12
N TRP A 360 11.63 -2.84 4.11
CA TRP A 360 10.96 -3.55 3.01
C TRP A 360 11.87 -4.57 2.32
N ILE A 361 13.07 -4.14 1.92
CA ILE A 361 14.00 -4.99 1.16
C ILE A 361 14.85 -5.91 2.05
N THR A 362 14.89 -5.67 3.36
CA THR A 362 15.81 -6.33 4.30
C THR A 362 15.62 -7.87 4.39
N PRO A 363 14.41 -8.42 4.54
CA PRO A 363 14.22 -9.86 4.66
C PRO A 363 14.70 -10.61 3.42
N ALA A 364 14.44 -10.07 2.23
CA ALA A 364 14.91 -10.65 0.98
C ALA A 364 16.44 -10.67 0.90
N ARG A 365 17.10 -9.55 1.28
CA ARG A 365 18.55 -9.47 1.37
C ARG A 365 19.10 -10.52 2.34
N LEU A 366 18.56 -10.62 3.55
CA LEU A 366 19.02 -11.61 4.54
C LEU A 366 18.77 -13.04 4.08
N TYR A 367 17.56 -13.38 3.68
CA TYR A 367 17.18 -14.75 3.37
C TYR A 367 17.96 -15.28 2.15
N GLY A 368 18.00 -14.49 1.08
CA GLY A 368 18.77 -14.83 -0.11
C GLY A 368 20.26 -15.00 0.22
N LEU A 369 20.86 -14.07 0.95
CA LEU A 369 22.25 -14.15 1.34
C LEU A 369 22.56 -15.31 2.30
N LEU A 370 21.67 -15.65 3.23
CA LEU A 370 21.87 -16.80 4.15
C LEU A 370 21.85 -18.14 3.40
N ILE A 371 21.02 -18.27 2.35
CA ILE A 371 21.07 -19.43 1.45
C ILE A 371 22.41 -19.47 0.71
N LEU A 372 22.86 -18.33 0.17
CA LEU A 372 24.16 -18.22 -0.49
C LEU A 372 25.31 -18.50 0.49
N GLU A 373 25.23 -18.03 1.73
CA GLU A 373 26.22 -18.24 2.77
C GLU A 373 26.43 -19.74 3.07
N LYS A 374 25.34 -20.53 3.09
CA LYS A 374 25.36 -21.98 3.29
C LYS A 374 25.85 -22.79 2.07
N THR A 375 25.89 -22.18 0.89
CA THR A 375 26.15 -22.88 -0.38
C THR A 375 27.42 -22.42 -1.08
N MET A 376 28.00 -21.29 -0.67
CA MET A 376 29.16 -20.67 -1.29
C MET A 376 30.46 -20.93 -0.49
N PRO A 377 31.63 -21.10 -1.16
CA PRO A 377 31.80 -21.05 -2.61
C PRO A 377 31.22 -22.29 -3.31
N MET A 378 30.44 -22.05 -4.37
CA MET A 378 29.81 -23.11 -5.15
C MET A 378 30.82 -23.99 -5.91
N ARG A 379 32.02 -23.44 -6.19
CA ARG A 379 33.12 -24.15 -6.84
C ARG A 379 34.43 -23.82 -6.14
N GLY A 380 35.20 -24.85 -5.84
CA GLY A 380 36.51 -24.72 -5.20
C GLY A 380 37.55 -25.67 -5.76
N GLU A 381 37.34 -26.19 -6.98
CA GLU A 381 38.15 -27.26 -7.59
C GLU A 381 39.66 -27.01 -7.44
N GLY A 382 40.31 -27.77 -6.54
CA GLY A 382 41.75 -27.70 -6.28
C GLY A 382 42.19 -26.66 -5.24
N PHE A 383 41.28 -25.92 -4.61
CA PHE A 383 41.58 -24.88 -3.63
C PHE A 383 40.96 -25.18 -2.24
N PRO A 384 41.59 -24.76 -1.13
CA PRO A 384 40.98 -24.86 0.19
C PRO A 384 39.66 -24.08 0.27
N VAL A 385 38.67 -24.64 0.95
CA VAL A 385 37.38 -23.96 1.21
C VAL A 385 37.63 -22.80 2.20
N PRO A 386 37.43 -21.54 1.79
CA PRO A 386 37.58 -20.39 2.69
C PRO A 386 36.36 -20.26 3.62
N PRO A 387 36.44 -19.40 4.65
CA PRO A 387 35.25 -18.86 5.29
C PRO A 387 34.29 -18.27 4.25
N SER A 388 32.98 -18.29 4.55
CA SER A 388 31.99 -17.79 3.61
C SER A 388 32.25 -16.31 3.29
N ARG A 389 32.41 -16.02 2.00
CA ARG A 389 32.59 -14.65 1.50
C ARG A 389 31.28 -13.85 1.53
N VAL A 390 30.16 -14.53 1.77
CA VAL A 390 28.82 -13.93 1.82
C VAL A 390 28.49 -13.44 3.23
N ALA A 391 29.05 -14.06 4.28
CA ALA A 391 28.75 -13.73 5.67
C ALA A 391 28.92 -12.23 6.03
N PRO A 392 29.95 -11.50 5.56
CA PRO A 392 30.04 -10.06 5.83
C PRO A 392 28.85 -9.26 5.27
N HIS A 393 28.22 -9.74 4.19
CA HIS A 393 27.06 -9.08 3.60
C HIS A 393 25.79 -9.30 4.42
N THR A 394 25.59 -10.47 5.04
CA THR A 394 24.46 -10.69 5.96
C THR A 394 24.58 -9.79 7.19
N ASP A 395 25.79 -9.62 7.72
CA ASP A 395 26.06 -8.73 8.86
C ASP A 395 25.80 -7.24 8.51
N ILE A 396 26.20 -6.79 7.32
CA ILE A 396 25.90 -5.42 6.83
C ILE A 396 24.39 -5.19 6.72
N VAL A 397 23.65 -6.16 6.18
CA VAL A 397 22.19 -6.04 6.05
C VAL A 397 21.54 -5.93 7.43
N TRP A 398 21.98 -6.74 8.39
CA TRP A 398 21.49 -6.66 9.77
C TRP A 398 21.80 -5.30 10.41
N ALA A 399 23.02 -4.78 10.23
CA ALA A 399 23.39 -3.45 10.72
C ALA A 399 22.51 -2.33 10.12
N ASN A 400 22.19 -2.40 8.83
CA ASN A 400 21.29 -1.45 8.18
C ASN A 400 19.89 -1.46 8.79
N LEU A 401 19.37 -2.63 9.15
CA LEU A 401 18.07 -2.75 9.82
C LEU A 401 18.10 -2.08 11.20
N GLN A 402 19.17 -2.29 11.97
CA GLN A 402 19.33 -1.67 13.29
C GLN A 402 19.39 -0.13 13.19
N ASP A 403 20.15 0.39 12.23
CA ASP A 403 20.24 1.83 11.97
C ASP A 403 18.86 2.41 11.59
N ASN A 404 18.15 1.75 10.66
CA ASN A 404 16.80 2.18 10.27
C ASN A 404 15.84 2.25 11.46
N LEU A 405 15.77 1.20 12.30
CA LEU A 405 14.86 1.17 13.45
C LEU A 405 15.20 2.22 14.51
N SER A 406 16.47 2.63 14.60
CA SER A 406 16.89 3.71 15.50
C SER A 406 16.45 5.10 15.02
N LYS A 407 16.22 5.26 13.71
CA LYS A 407 15.83 6.51 13.05
C LYS A 407 14.32 6.62 12.83
N ALA A 408 13.64 5.50 12.52
CA ALA A 408 12.24 5.49 12.11
C ALA A 408 11.24 5.44 13.29
N LEU A 409 11.64 4.90 14.45
CA LEU A 409 10.79 4.83 15.64
C LEU A 409 10.99 6.06 16.54
N LEU A 410 9.89 6.64 17.01
CA LEU A 410 9.91 7.80 17.91
C LEU A 410 10.26 7.41 19.35
N PRO A 411 10.70 8.37 20.19
CA PRO A 411 11.11 8.07 21.57
C PRO A 411 10.01 7.44 22.45
N ASP A 412 8.74 7.80 22.23
CA ASP A 412 7.55 7.21 22.85
C ASP A 412 7.08 5.88 22.22
N GLY A 413 7.80 5.36 21.22
CA GLY A 413 7.43 4.16 20.47
C GLY A 413 6.42 4.39 19.36
N GLY A 414 6.12 5.63 19.00
CA GLY A 414 5.30 5.98 17.86
C GLY A 414 5.95 5.67 16.51
N TYR A 415 5.10 5.47 15.49
CA TYR A 415 5.51 5.26 14.10
C TYR A 415 4.71 6.18 13.17
N VAL A 416 5.43 7.00 12.41
CA VAL A 416 4.88 8.20 11.76
C VAL A 416 4.01 7.89 10.53
N GLU A 417 4.33 6.80 9.79
CA GLU A 417 3.64 6.39 8.57
C GLU A 417 2.33 5.63 8.83
N GLY A 418 1.96 5.44 10.10
CA GLY A 418 0.69 4.84 10.48
C GLY A 418 0.72 3.32 10.69
N PRO A 419 -0.44 2.73 11.05
CA PRO A 419 -0.52 1.41 11.66
C PRO A 419 -0.32 0.24 10.68
N ASN A 420 -0.77 0.36 9.43
CA ASN A 420 -0.53 -0.65 8.39
C ASN A 420 0.97 -0.76 8.07
N TYR A 421 1.63 0.38 7.82
CA TYR A 421 3.07 0.42 7.58
C TYR A 421 3.86 -0.05 8.80
N PHE A 422 3.46 0.32 10.02
CA PHE A 422 4.12 -0.19 11.22
C PHE A 422 4.02 -1.72 11.34
N THR A 423 2.82 -2.30 11.18
CA THR A 423 2.69 -3.77 11.27
C THR A 423 3.39 -4.49 10.13
N TRP A 424 3.49 -3.87 8.95
CA TRP A 424 4.37 -4.35 7.89
C TRP A 424 5.85 -4.30 8.29
N VAL A 425 6.33 -3.18 8.82
CA VAL A 425 7.70 -3.04 9.33
C VAL A 425 7.98 -4.10 10.40
N ALA A 426 7.07 -4.29 11.35
CA ALA A 426 7.19 -5.31 12.38
C ALA A 426 7.32 -6.72 11.79
N ARG A 427 6.51 -7.08 10.78
CA ARG A 427 6.66 -8.35 10.03
C ARG A 427 8.07 -8.50 9.46
N GLN A 428 8.58 -7.48 8.79
CA GLN A 428 9.89 -7.56 8.15
C GLN A 428 11.04 -7.63 9.16
N VAL A 429 10.97 -6.86 10.25
CA VAL A 429 11.94 -6.90 11.36
C VAL A 429 11.95 -8.28 11.99
N ALA A 430 10.77 -8.81 12.30
CA ALA A 430 10.59 -10.14 12.88
C ALA A 430 11.28 -11.21 12.06
N PHE A 431 10.93 -11.24 10.78
CA PHE A 431 11.38 -12.25 9.86
C PHE A 431 12.89 -12.16 9.69
N SER A 432 13.42 -10.94 9.58
CA SER A 432 14.85 -10.67 9.53
C SER A 432 15.58 -11.14 10.79
N ALA A 433 15.05 -10.84 11.99
CA ALA A 433 15.65 -11.22 13.26
C ALA A 433 15.67 -12.74 13.46
N LEU A 434 14.59 -13.43 13.08
CA LEU A 434 14.49 -14.89 13.15
C LEU A 434 15.46 -15.57 12.18
N LEU A 435 15.57 -15.06 10.94
CA LEU A 435 16.53 -15.56 9.94
C LEU A 435 17.98 -15.31 10.36
N TYR A 436 18.32 -14.08 10.76
CA TYR A 436 19.67 -13.71 11.18
C TYR A 436 20.07 -14.48 12.45
N GLY A 437 19.19 -14.55 13.45
CA GLY A 437 19.38 -15.35 14.65
C GLY A 437 19.63 -16.83 14.33
N ARG A 438 18.90 -17.41 13.37
CA ARG A 438 19.16 -18.79 12.90
C ARG A 438 20.55 -18.94 12.27
N GLY A 439 20.97 -17.96 11.46
CA GLY A 439 22.29 -17.93 10.83
C GLY A 439 23.46 -17.76 11.80
N ARG A 440 23.20 -17.23 13.01
CA ARG A 440 24.20 -16.99 14.07
C ARG A 440 24.00 -17.85 15.33
N GLN A 441 22.99 -18.71 15.36
CA GLN A 441 22.59 -19.51 16.53
C GLN A 441 22.24 -18.66 17.76
N GLU A 442 21.58 -17.52 17.53
CA GLU A 442 21.14 -16.59 18.57
C GLU A 442 19.61 -16.52 18.66
N ASP A 443 19.10 -16.22 19.85
CA ASP A 443 17.67 -15.97 20.07
C ASP A 443 17.29 -14.61 19.48
N ALA A 444 16.33 -14.60 18.56
CA ALA A 444 15.83 -13.39 17.91
C ALA A 444 15.36 -12.31 18.89
N ARG A 445 14.86 -12.68 20.08
CA ARG A 445 14.45 -11.71 21.12
C ARG A 445 15.59 -10.86 21.64
N LYS A 446 16.83 -11.38 21.59
CA LYS A 446 18.04 -10.66 22.00
C LYS A 446 18.59 -9.73 20.92
N LEU A 447 18.12 -9.91 19.69
CA LEU A 447 18.60 -9.20 18.50
C LEU A 447 17.76 -7.94 18.19
N VAL A 448 16.48 -7.96 18.53
CA VAL A 448 15.56 -6.84 18.27
C VAL A 448 15.94 -5.63 19.13
N PRO A 449 15.99 -4.40 18.57
CA PRO A 449 16.38 -3.22 19.32
C PRO A 449 15.35 -2.80 20.37
N ALA A 450 15.84 -2.15 21.43
CA ALA A 450 15.02 -1.65 22.54
C ALA A 450 13.90 -0.69 22.10
N SER A 451 14.08 0.02 20.98
CA SER A 451 13.05 0.93 20.44
C SER A 451 11.75 0.20 20.06
N LEU A 452 11.82 -1.04 19.58
CA LEU A 452 10.61 -1.78 19.19
C LEU A 452 9.75 -2.15 20.41
N PHE A 453 10.36 -2.43 21.56
CA PHE A 453 9.64 -2.72 22.80
C PHE A 453 8.87 -1.51 23.34
N LYS A 454 9.24 -0.29 22.92
CA LYS A 454 8.51 0.93 23.30
C LYS A 454 7.17 1.08 22.57
N THR A 455 6.86 0.22 21.61
CA THR A 455 5.63 0.30 20.81
C THR A 455 4.39 -0.30 21.51
N ALA A 456 4.51 -0.79 22.74
CA ALA A 456 3.37 -1.31 23.51
C ALA A 456 2.22 -0.29 23.69
N PRO A 457 2.47 1.01 24.00
CA PRO A 457 1.41 2.03 24.07
C PRO A 457 0.76 2.29 22.71
N LEU A 458 1.52 2.17 21.60
CA LEU A 458 0.98 2.29 20.25
C LEU A 458 -0.08 1.21 19.98
N ALA A 459 0.16 -0.02 20.46
CA ALA A 459 -0.81 -1.11 20.37
C ALA A 459 -2.15 -0.74 21.01
N GLU A 460 -2.11 -0.24 22.24
CA GLU A 460 -3.33 0.11 22.98
C GLU A 460 -4.06 1.30 22.34
N MET A 461 -3.29 2.30 21.91
CA MET A 461 -3.76 3.47 21.19
C MET A 461 -4.51 3.08 19.92
N LEU A 462 -4.02 2.10 19.16
CA LEU A 462 -4.62 1.65 17.89
C LEU A 462 -5.64 0.53 18.06
N CYS A 463 -5.63 -0.21 19.16
CA CYS A 463 -6.51 -1.37 19.35
C CYS A 463 -7.98 -0.96 19.26
N SER A 464 -8.67 -1.44 18.23
CA SER A 464 -10.05 -1.04 17.96
C SER A 464 -11.05 -1.78 18.86
N THR A 465 -12.12 -1.09 19.20
CA THR A 465 -13.31 -1.60 19.87
C THR A 465 -14.47 -1.91 18.92
N ASP A 466 -14.33 -1.65 17.61
CA ASP A 466 -15.29 -2.05 16.56
C ASP A 466 -15.08 -3.54 16.22
N ASP A 467 -16.14 -4.34 16.20
CA ASP A 467 -16.07 -5.80 16.05
C ASP A 467 -15.57 -6.24 14.66
N GLY A 468 -15.61 -5.36 13.65
CA GLY A 468 -15.18 -5.69 12.29
C GLY A 468 -13.75 -5.26 11.92
N GLN A 469 -13.00 -4.59 12.80
CA GLN A 469 -11.60 -4.23 12.55
C GLN A 469 -10.67 -4.56 13.71
N ASP A 470 -9.41 -4.86 13.41
CA ASP A 470 -8.43 -5.22 14.45
C ASP A 470 -7.81 -3.98 15.11
N MET A 471 -7.61 -2.93 14.30
CA MET A 471 -6.98 -1.66 14.67
C MET A 471 -7.71 -0.48 14.02
N ILE A 472 -7.56 0.69 14.61
CA ILE A 472 -7.93 1.97 13.99
C ILE A 472 -6.93 2.24 12.87
N LEU A 473 -7.44 2.42 11.65
CA LEU A 473 -6.65 2.71 10.47
C LEU A 473 -6.49 4.24 10.34
N THR A 474 -5.26 4.72 10.15
CA THR A 474 -4.95 6.14 9.88
C THR A 474 -3.85 6.25 8.84
N GLY A 475 -3.77 7.40 8.15
CA GLY A 475 -2.82 7.57 7.05
C GLY A 475 -3.03 6.53 5.95
N ASP A 476 -1.97 6.10 5.29
CA ASP A 476 -2.03 5.10 4.22
C ASP A 476 -2.24 3.65 4.76
N ALA A 477 -3.25 3.47 5.62
CA ALA A 477 -3.62 2.18 6.19
C ALA A 477 -4.82 1.54 5.48
N MET A 478 -4.71 0.26 5.16
CA MET A 478 -5.80 -0.56 4.60
C MET A 478 -6.19 -1.71 5.54
N MET A 479 -5.22 -2.24 6.27
CA MET A 479 -5.37 -3.41 7.12
C MET A 479 -4.26 -3.49 8.17
N ALA A 480 -4.38 -4.45 9.09
CA ALA A 480 -3.26 -4.90 9.91
C ALA A 480 -2.56 -6.08 9.22
N VAL A 481 -1.23 -6.12 9.26
CA VAL A 481 -0.46 -7.24 8.70
C VAL A 481 -0.39 -8.36 9.74
N GLY A 482 -1.10 -9.47 9.49
CA GLY A 482 -1.29 -10.57 10.45
C GLY A 482 0.01 -11.18 10.99
N GLU A 483 1.03 -11.37 10.15
CA GLU A 483 2.33 -11.86 10.59
C GLU A 483 3.06 -10.87 11.52
N GLY A 484 2.92 -9.57 11.24
CA GLY A 484 3.45 -8.51 12.08
C GLY A 484 2.81 -8.50 13.46
N LEU A 485 1.48 -8.70 13.52
CA LEU A 485 0.74 -8.84 14.76
C LEU A 485 1.20 -10.04 15.58
N ALA A 486 1.34 -11.21 14.95
CA ALA A 486 1.80 -12.43 15.62
C ALA A 486 3.18 -12.23 16.26
N PHE A 487 4.10 -11.59 15.53
CA PHE A 487 5.42 -11.31 16.06
C PHE A 487 5.40 -10.32 17.23
N LEU A 488 4.67 -9.21 17.10
CA LEU A 488 4.61 -8.21 18.16
C LEU A 488 3.99 -8.80 19.43
N ALA A 489 2.97 -9.64 19.29
CA ALA A 489 2.34 -10.35 20.40
C ALA A 489 3.29 -11.39 21.04
N TRP A 490 4.10 -12.09 20.24
CA TRP A 490 5.13 -13.00 20.74
C TRP A 490 6.26 -12.27 21.46
N LEU A 491 6.70 -11.14 20.93
CA LEU A 491 7.80 -10.35 21.48
C LEU A 491 7.38 -9.58 22.74
N MET A 492 6.13 -9.13 22.82
CA MET A 492 5.58 -8.32 23.90
C MET A 492 4.28 -8.95 24.44
N PRO A 493 4.37 -10.09 25.15
CA PRO A 493 3.21 -10.86 25.60
C PRO A 493 2.32 -10.11 26.61
N ASP A 494 2.85 -9.10 27.29
CA ASP A 494 2.12 -8.29 28.28
C ASP A 494 1.50 -7.01 27.68
N SER A 495 1.34 -6.95 26.35
CA SER A 495 0.85 -5.76 25.64
C SER A 495 -0.44 -6.02 24.84
N HIS A 496 -1.10 -4.93 24.43
CA HIS A 496 -2.28 -5.01 23.57
C HIS A 496 -2.01 -5.52 22.15
N TRP A 497 -0.75 -5.77 21.77
CA TRP A 497 -0.46 -6.53 20.55
C TRP A 497 -1.07 -7.93 20.61
N VAL A 498 -1.13 -8.55 21.79
CA VAL A 498 -1.85 -9.82 22.00
C VAL A 498 -3.34 -9.66 21.72
N THR A 499 -3.97 -8.59 22.24
CA THR A 499 -5.40 -8.32 21.99
C THR A 499 -5.69 -8.17 20.50
N ILE A 500 -4.87 -7.39 19.77
CA ILE A 500 -5.06 -7.16 18.34
C ILE A 500 -4.82 -8.45 17.55
N TYR A 501 -3.75 -9.20 17.85
CA TYR A 501 -3.46 -10.46 17.19
C TYR A 501 -4.57 -11.50 17.39
N ARG A 502 -5.04 -11.70 18.62
CA ARG A 502 -6.12 -12.64 18.92
C ARG A 502 -7.44 -12.24 18.27
N LYS A 503 -7.73 -10.94 18.20
CA LYS A 503 -8.88 -10.40 17.46
C LYS A 503 -8.77 -10.69 15.96
N SER A 504 -7.60 -10.42 15.37
CA SER A 504 -7.32 -10.69 13.95
C SER A 504 -7.41 -12.18 13.63
N LEU A 505 -6.81 -13.05 14.46
CA LEU A 505 -6.85 -14.50 14.30
C LEU A 505 -8.30 -15.03 14.34
N ASN A 506 -9.14 -14.51 15.24
CA ASN A 506 -10.55 -14.91 15.32
C ASN A 506 -11.38 -14.43 14.12
N ARG A 507 -11.10 -13.21 13.62
CA ARG A 507 -11.85 -12.61 12.51
C ARG A 507 -11.45 -13.19 11.16
N ALA A 508 -10.15 -13.37 10.97
CA ALA A 508 -9.54 -13.60 9.67
C ALA A 508 -8.82 -14.94 9.57
N GLY A 509 -8.48 -15.60 10.68
CA GLY A 509 -7.61 -16.78 10.67
C GLY A 509 -6.12 -16.44 10.62
N ALA A 510 -5.28 -17.47 10.64
CA ALA A 510 -3.83 -17.31 10.63
C ALA A 510 -3.37 -16.78 9.26
N ALA A 511 -2.39 -15.88 9.30
CA ALA A 511 -1.74 -15.44 8.08
C ALA A 511 -1.12 -16.61 7.33
N ALA A 512 -1.01 -16.49 6.00
CA ALA A 512 -0.49 -17.52 5.11
C ALA A 512 1.04 -17.71 5.22
N MET A 513 1.59 -17.62 6.44
CA MET A 513 2.96 -17.98 6.75
C MET A 513 3.07 -18.98 7.90
N LEU A 514 3.93 -19.99 7.75
CA LEU A 514 4.14 -21.03 8.77
C LEU A 514 4.83 -20.49 10.02
N LEU A 515 5.67 -19.46 9.87
CA LEU A 515 6.42 -18.89 10.97
C LEU A 515 5.53 -18.27 12.07
N PRO A 516 4.51 -17.43 11.77
CA PRO A 516 3.50 -17.01 12.74
C PRO A 516 2.82 -18.16 13.50
N MET A 517 2.46 -19.25 12.82
CA MET A 517 1.84 -20.42 13.46
C MET A 517 2.79 -21.06 14.50
N ARG A 518 4.08 -21.13 14.18
CA ARG A 518 5.11 -21.58 15.14
C ARG A 518 5.18 -20.67 16.38
N LEU A 519 5.06 -19.35 16.19
CA LEU A 519 5.13 -18.38 17.30
C LEU A 519 3.89 -18.43 18.20
N ASP A 520 2.71 -18.76 17.66
CA ASP A 520 1.42 -18.73 18.36
C ASP A 520 1.40 -19.50 19.69
N ARG A 521 2.15 -20.60 19.77
CA ARG A 521 2.30 -21.46 20.96
C ARG A 521 2.83 -20.73 22.19
N GLU A 522 3.56 -19.64 21.98
CA GLU A 522 4.17 -18.81 23.03
C GLU A 522 3.36 -17.53 23.30
N ILE A 523 2.31 -17.26 22.53
CA ILE A 523 1.50 -16.03 22.64
C ILE A 523 0.35 -16.26 23.64
N PRO A 524 0.12 -15.37 24.62
CA PRO A 524 -1.02 -15.49 25.54
C PRO A 524 -2.39 -15.46 24.84
N ALA A 525 -3.40 -16.04 25.49
CA ALA A 525 -4.77 -16.05 24.97
C ALA A 525 -5.46 -14.67 25.07
N GLU A 526 -5.08 -13.86 26.06
CA GLU A 526 -5.66 -12.55 26.34
C GLU A 526 -4.56 -11.53 26.58
N GLY A 527 -4.81 -10.28 26.17
CA GLY A 527 -3.93 -9.15 26.46
C GLY A 527 -4.27 -8.48 27.79
N PRO A 528 -3.55 -7.40 28.17
CA PRO A 528 -3.77 -6.69 29.42
C PRO A 528 -5.13 -5.96 29.46
N PRO A 529 -5.58 -5.49 30.64
CA PRO A 529 -6.75 -4.63 30.76
C PRO A 529 -6.48 -3.24 30.17
N ARG A 530 -7.52 -2.63 29.58
CA ARG A 530 -7.44 -1.30 28.95
C ARG A 530 -7.38 -0.18 29.98
N GLN A 531 -6.54 0.81 29.71
CA GLN A 531 -6.49 2.08 30.41
C GLN A 531 -7.57 3.04 29.88
N PRO A 532 -8.17 3.85 30.76
CA PRO A 532 -9.23 4.77 30.36
C PRO A 532 -8.74 5.99 29.56
N PHE A 533 -7.45 6.33 29.68
CA PHE A 533 -6.81 7.46 29.02
C PHE A 533 -5.40 7.10 28.55
N LEU A 534 -5.07 7.49 27.33
CA LEU A 534 -3.81 7.21 26.65
C LEU A 534 -3.29 8.47 25.96
N SER A 535 -1.98 8.69 26.01
CA SER A 535 -1.30 9.80 25.33
C SER A 535 0.05 9.36 24.79
N MET A 536 0.34 9.68 23.54
CA MET A 536 1.62 9.49 22.86
C MET A 536 2.10 10.84 22.34
N PRO A 537 2.84 11.62 23.14
CA PRO A 537 3.14 13.02 22.84
C PRO A 537 4.08 13.21 21.64
N ASP A 538 5.04 12.30 21.41
CA ASP A 538 5.99 12.44 20.29
C ASP A 538 5.33 12.08 18.97
N LEU A 539 4.41 11.11 18.95
CA LEU A 539 3.59 10.81 17.77
C LEU A 539 2.46 11.83 17.57
N GLY A 540 1.85 12.29 18.66
CA GLY A 540 0.71 13.20 18.67
C GLY A 540 -0.65 12.51 18.68
N TYR A 541 -0.73 11.29 19.21
CA TYR A 541 -2.00 10.56 19.38
C TYR A 541 -2.50 10.64 20.81
N MET A 542 -3.82 10.67 20.97
CA MET A 542 -4.49 10.65 22.27
C MET A 542 -5.79 9.84 22.17
N ALA A 543 -6.11 9.08 23.20
CA ALA A 543 -7.37 8.35 23.25
C ALA A 543 -7.99 8.31 24.63
N SER A 544 -9.32 8.19 24.64
CA SER A 544 -10.11 7.78 25.80
C SER A 544 -10.80 6.46 25.48
N VAL A 545 -10.77 5.51 26.42
CA VAL A 545 -11.42 4.20 26.29
C VAL A 545 -12.22 3.90 27.56
N ARG A 546 -13.52 4.20 27.54
CA ARG A 546 -14.39 4.12 28.73
C ARG A 546 -15.54 3.14 28.52
N LYS A 547 -16.21 2.77 29.60
CA LYS A 547 -17.40 1.91 29.57
C LYS A 547 -18.67 2.73 29.56
N LEU A 548 -19.60 2.40 28.65
CA LEU A 548 -21.00 2.80 28.72
C LEU A 548 -21.79 1.53 29.00
N GLY A 549 -22.28 1.33 30.23
CA GLY A 549 -22.75 0.02 30.68
C GLY A 549 -21.65 -1.04 30.49
N ASP A 550 -21.98 -2.14 29.84
CA ASP A 550 -21.01 -3.20 29.51
C ASP A 550 -20.28 -2.96 28.17
N ALA A 551 -20.68 -1.96 27.39
CA ALA A 551 -20.10 -1.65 26.09
C ALA A 551 -18.89 -0.71 26.22
N TRP A 552 -17.94 -0.85 25.29
CA TRP A 552 -16.82 0.08 25.16
C TRP A 552 -17.21 1.32 24.35
N VAL A 553 -16.67 2.47 24.74
CA VAL A 553 -16.65 3.73 23.98
C VAL A 553 -15.20 4.17 23.85
N LYS A 554 -14.75 4.36 22.61
CA LYS A 554 -13.40 4.85 22.31
C LYS A 554 -13.48 6.13 21.49
N LEU A 555 -12.83 7.20 21.98
CA LEU A 555 -12.55 8.43 21.23
C LEU A 555 -11.05 8.50 21.01
N PHE A 556 -10.63 8.57 19.74
CA PHE A 556 -9.23 8.64 19.34
C PHE A 556 -8.99 9.90 18.52
N ILE A 557 -7.95 10.67 18.86
CA ILE A 557 -7.63 11.98 18.28
C ILE A 557 -6.32 11.90 17.51
N ILE A 558 -6.34 12.45 16.29
CA ILE A 558 -5.20 12.46 15.37
C ILE A 558 -4.51 13.83 15.40
N GLY A 559 -3.31 13.87 15.97
CA GLY A 559 -2.31 14.91 15.72
C GLY A 559 -1.21 14.40 14.76
N ASN A 560 -0.05 15.02 14.80
CA ASN A 560 1.13 14.54 14.06
C ASN A 560 2.47 14.95 14.66
N LYS A 561 3.50 14.23 14.21
CA LYS A 561 4.88 14.70 14.15
C LYS A 561 5.10 15.41 12.79
N ALA A 562 5.84 16.51 12.81
CA ALA A 562 6.27 17.27 11.63
C ALA A 562 6.98 16.39 10.60
N GLY A 563 6.75 16.67 9.32
CA GLY A 563 7.48 16.06 8.21
C GLY A 563 7.19 14.57 7.99
N GLY A 564 6.10 14.05 8.56
CA GLY A 564 5.74 12.65 8.42
C GLY A 564 5.32 12.26 7.02
N ASP A 565 5.89 11.17 6.51
CA ASP A 565 5.51 10.55 5.24
C ASP A 565 4.26 9.67 5.41
N HIS A 566 3.56 9.36 4.31
CA HIS A 566 2.32 8.55 4.28
C HIS A 566 1.17 9.08 5.16
N GLN A 567 1.28 10.34 5.60
CA GLN A 567 0.26 11.03 6.36
C GLN A 567 -0.77 11.70 5.44
N HIS A 568 -1.99 11.81 5.95
CA HIS A 568 -3.07 12.50 5.28
C HIS A 568 -3.18 13.95 5.74
N GLU A 569 -4.03 14.72 5.08
CA GLU A 569 -4.43 16.07 5.46
C GLU A 569 -5.41 16.04 6.66
N ASP A 570 -5.19 15.18 7.66
CA ASP A 570 -6.19 14.75 8.67
C ASP A 570 -5.92 15.29 10.10
N LYS A 571 -5.05 16.29 10.25
CA LYS A 571 -4.62 16.73 11.59
C LYS A 571 -5.72 17.53 12.27
N GLY A 572 -6.12 17.09 13.46
CA GLY A 572 -7.34 17.54 14.14
C GLY A 572 -8.57 16.66 13.91
N SER A 573 -8.46 15.61 13.07
CA SER A 573 -9.49 14.57 12.91
C SER A 573 -9.61 13.67 14.15
N PHE A 574 -10.69 12.91 14.23
CA PHE A 574 -10.95 11.95 15.29
C PHE A 574 -11.71 10.71 14.80
N ILE A 575 -11.65 9.64 15.58
CA ILE A 575 -12.42 8.40 15.42
C ILE A 575 -13.25 8.19 16.69
N LEU A 576 -14.49 7.73 16.52
CA LEU A 576 -15.39 7.39 17.61
C LEU A 576 -15.98 6.01 17.39
N GLU A 577 -15.75 5.12 18.33
CA GLU A 577 -16.31 3.78 18.35
C GLU A 577 -17.18 3.59 19.60
N CYS A 578 -18.30 2.90 19.45
CA CYS A 578 -19.18 2.55 20.56
C CYS A 578 -19.86 1.20 20.29
N ALA A 579 -19.90 0.33 21.31
CA ALA A 579 -20.65 -0.92 21.27
C ALA A 579 -20.36 -1.80 20.04
N GLY A 580 -19.10 -1.86 19.59
CA GLY A 580 -18.68 -2.69 18.46
C GLY A 580 -18.81 -2.04 17.08
N ASP A 581 -19.17 -0.76 16.98
CA ASP A 581 -19.27 -0.05 15.70
C ASP A 581 -18.56 1.31 15.71
N SER A 582 -18.10 1.74 14.53
CA SER A 582 -17.47 3.06 14.32
C SER A 582 -18.48 4.14 13.89
N PHE A 583 -18.81 5.04 14.81
CA PHE A 583 -19.70 6.18 14.59
C PHE A 583 -19.02 7.35 13.88
N ALA A 584 -17.73 7.56 14.10
CA ALA A 584 -16.86 8.38 13.26
C ALA A 584 -15.69 7.52 12.81
N PHE A 585 -15.45 7.43 11.51
CA PHE A 585 -14.55 6.45 10.91
C PHE A 585 -13.54 7.12 9.98
N ASP A 586 -12.31 6.61 9.99
CA ASP A 586 -11.29 6.93 9.01
C ASP A 586 -11.15 5.77 8.03
N PHE A 587 -11.16 6.08 6.73
CA PHE A 587 -11.17 5.08 5.67
C PHE A 587 -9.77 4.66 5.25
N GLY A 588 -8.72 5.31 5.76
CA GLY A 588 -7.34 5.09 5.34
C GLY A 588 -7.22 5.27 3.83
N VAL A 589 -6.71 4.27 3.12
CA VAL A 589 -6.56 4.29 1.66
C VAL A 589 -7.06 3.02 0.99
N LEU A 590 -7.07 3.03 -0.34
CA LEU A 590 -7.29 1.87 -1.21
C LEU A 590 -5.99 1.57 -1.98
N ASP A 591 -5.98 0.48 -2.77
CA ASP A 591 -4.85 0.13 -3.63
C ASP A 591 -4.35 1.37 -4.43
N TYR A 592 -3.04 1.58 -4.46
CA TYR A 592 -2.43 2.75 -5.10
C TYR A 592 -2.66 2.82 -6.62
N ALA A 593 -3.13 1.76 -7.26
CA ALA A 593 -3.58 1.79 -8.65
C ALA A 593 -5.03 2.29 -8.82
N ASN A 594 -5.76 2.53 -7.74
CA ASN A 594 -7.08 3.16 -7.73
C ASN A 594 -6.95 4.68 -7.51
N PRO A 595 -7.34 5.53 -8.48
CA PRO A 595 -7.23 6.99 -8.33
C PRO A 595 -7.92 7.55 -7.08
N VAL A 596 -8.99 6.90 -6.60
CA VAL A 596 -9.68 7.29 -5.36
C VAL A 596 -8.74 7.26 -4.14
N CYS A 597 -7.66 6.47 -4.16
CA CYS A 597 -6.62 6.46 -3.14
C CYS A 597 -6.11 7.89 -2.83
N ASP A 598 -5.87 8.71 -3.85
CA ASP A 598 -5.40 10.09 -3.66
C ASP A 598 -6.49 11.01 -3.06
N LEU A 599 -7.76 10.76 -3.40
CA LEU A 599 -8.87 11.52 -2.81
C LEU A 599 -8.99 11.24 -1.32
N LEU A 600 -8.80 10.00 -0.89
CA LEU A 600 -8.90 9.59 0.52
C LEU A 600 -7.89 10.28 1.44
N LYS A 601 -6.79 10.80 0.89
CA LYS A 601 -5.77 11.55 1.65
C LYS A 601 -6.16 13.00 1.96
N GLN A 602 -7.24 13.48 1.36
CA GLN A 602 -7.64 14.89 1.41
C GLN A 602 -8.49 15.19 2.65
N CYS A 603 -8.32 16.37 3.25
CA CYS A 603 -9.02 16.80 4.47
C CYS A 603 -10.56 16.68 4.39
N GLN A 604 -11.14 16.77 3.19
CA GLN A 604 -12.57 16.59 2.93
C GLN A 604 -13.10 15.16 3.16
N ARG A 605 -12.21 14.19 3.40
CA ARG A 605 -12.50 12.76 3.62
C ARG A 605 -12.36 12.32 5.09
N HIS A 606 -12.02 13.24 6.00
CA HIS A 606 -11.79 12.96 7.42
C HIS A 606 -12.76 13.72 8.33
N ASN A 607 -12.80 13.36 9.62
CA ASN A 607 -13.69 13.94 10.64
C ASN A 607 -13.19 15.30 11.16
N MET A 608 -13.11 16.31 10.29
CA MET A 608 -12.42 17.57 10.59
C MET A 608 -13.11 18.82 10.03
N LEU A 609 -12.60 19.99 10.46
CA LEU A 609 -13.00 21.29 9.93
C LEU A 609 -12.14 21.66 8.73
N THR A 610 -12.73 22.30 7.73
CA THR A 610 -12.03 22.86 6.56
C THR A 610 -12.62 24.24 6.23
N PRO A 611 -11.86 25.16 5.63
CA PRO A 611 -12.45 26.37 5.07
C PRO A 611 -13.50 26.05 4.00
N TRP A 612 -14.46 26.95 3.81
CA TRP A 612 -15.46 26.86 2.74
C TRP A 612 -15.04 27.72 1.55
N SER A 613 -14.63 27.08 0.47
CA SER A 613 -14.30 27.72 -0.81
C SER A 613 -15.06 27.06 -1.97
N ARG A 614 -15.38 27.84 -3.01
CA ARG A 614 -16.00 27.36 -4.26
C ARG A 614 -15.03 27.35 -5.44
N ASP A 615 -13.96 28.14 -5.37
CA ASP A 615 -13.07 28.38 -6.52
C ASP A 615 -11.86 27.43 -6.52
N GLU A 616 -11.44 27.01 -5.34
CA GLU A 616 -10.33 26.08 -5.16
C GLU A 616 -10.53 25.22 -3.91
N ARG A 617 -9.92 24.03 -3.89
CA ARG A 617 -9.90 23.12 -2.75
C ARG A 617 -9.01 23.66 -1.63
N PRO A 618 -9.56 23.95 -0.44
CA PRO A 618 -8.76 24.26 0.73
C PRO A 618 -7.98 23.02 1.17
N LYS A 619 -6.70 23.22 1.52
CA LYS A 619 -5.83 22.15 1.99
C LYS A 619 -4.73 22.69 2.90
N PRO A 620 -4.26 21.90 3.88
CA PRO A 620 -3.00 22.20 4.55
C PRO A 620 -1.80 21.87 3.65
N LEU A 621 -0.62 22.31 4.05
CA LEU A 621 0.63 21.74 3.57
C LEU A 621 0.65 20.24 3.90
N ASN A 622 1.12 19.41 2.96
CA ASN A 622 1.35 17.99 3.18
C ASN A 622 2.73 17.61 2.61
N PRO A 623 3.70 17.20 3.44
CA PRO A 623 3.62 17.06 4.90
C PRO A 623 3.53 18.43 5.62
N ILE A 624 2.92 18.44 6.81
CA ILE A 624 2.94 19.62 7.68
C ILE A 624 4.35 19.75 8.29
N PRO A 625 5.02 20.91 8.17
CA PRO A 625 6.41 21.09 8.61
C PRO A 625 6.56 21.30 10.13
N THR A 626 5.46 21.26 10.89
CA THR A 626 5.41 21.51 12.33
C THR A 626 4.59 20.43 13.03
N ASP A 627 4.88 20.20 14.31
CA ASP A 627 4.13 19.29 15.16
C ASP A 627 2.76 19.90 15.50
N VAL A 628 1.69 19.10 15.38
CA VAL A 628 0.32 19.43 15.77
C VAL A 628 -0.13 18.41 16.80
N LYS A 629 -0.14 18.78 18.08
CA LYS A 629 -0.23 17.83 19.21
C LYS A 629 -1.46 18.12 20.07
N PRO A 630 -2.31 17.11 20.36
CA PRO A 630 -3.39 17.27 21.32
C PRO A 630 -2.84 17.36 22.76
N GLN A 631 -3.54 18.11 23.61
CA GLN A 631 -3.31 18.18 25.05
C GLN A 631 -4.62 17.89 25.77
N GLY A 632 -4.57 17.14 26.87
CA GLY A 632 -5.80 16.69 27.51
C GLY A 632 -5.56 15.81 28.72
N SER A 633 -6.67 15.42 29.35
CA SER A 633 -6.70 14.50 30.49
C SER A 633 -8.01 13.73 30.50
N GLY A 634 -8.01 12.56 31.13
CA GLY A 634 -9.22 11.77 31.31
C GLY A 634 -9.05 10.68 32.34
N ASP A 635 -10.17 10.10 32.73
CA ASP A 635 -10.28 8.95 33.62
C ASP A 635 -11.41 8.02 33.14
N ALA A 636 -11.83 7.06 33.96
CA ALA A 636 -12.89 6.12 33.62
C ALA A 636 -14.26 6.78 33.34
N THR A 637 -14.45 8.04 33.76
CA THR A 637 -15.71 8.77 33.68
C THR A 637 -15.64 9.93 32.70
N LYS A 638 -14.64 10.82 32.84
CA LYS A 638 -14.55 12.07 32.08
C LYS A 638 -13.35 12.10 31.14
N PHE A 639 -13.45 12.89 30.08
CA PHE A 639 -12.37 13.18 29.15
C PHE A 639 -12.45 14.62 28.65
N HIS A 640 -11.31 15.29 28.56
CA HIS A 640 -11.16 16.61 27.99
C HIS A 640 -9.88 16.68 27.16
N ALA A 641 -9.96 17.20 25.94
CA ALA A 641 -8.79 17.42 25.10
C ALA A 641 -8.95 18.66 24.21
N THR A 642 -7.82 19.25 23.83
CA THR A 642 -7.71 20.41 22.95
C THR A 642 -6.59 20.21 21.94
N ILE A 643 -6.73 20.79 20.74
CA ILE A 643 -5.67 20.83 19.72
C ILE A 643 -5.75 22.14 18.93
N ASP A 644 -4.60 22.77 18.71
CA ASP A 644 -4.46 23.85 17.73
C ASP A 644 -4.10 23.22 16.38
N ALA A 645 -5.08 23.17 15.48
CA ALA A 645 -4.94 22.59 14.14
C ALA A 645 -4.70 23.65 13.06
N THR A 646 -4.39 24.90 13.44
CA THR A 646 -4.01 25.98 12.53
C THR A 646 -2.74 25.68 11.70
N PRO A 647 -1.68 25.05 12.25
CA PRO A 647 -0.45 24.86 11.48
C PRO A 647 -0.65 24.07 10.18
N GLY A 648 0.01 24.52 9.12
CA GLY A 648 -0.15 23.98 7.76
C GLY A 648 -1.22 24.69 6.92
N TRP A 649 -2.11 25.48 7.50
CA TRP A 649 -3.21 26.16 6.81
C TRP A 649 -2.95 27.63 6.45
N ALA A 650 -1.68 28.01 6.23
CA ALA A 650 -1.35 29.39 5.87
C ALA A 650 -2.11 29.86 4.61
N GLY A 651 -2.71 31.06 4.68
CA GLY A 651 -3.57 31.60 3.62
C GLY A 651 -5.05 31.16 3.70
N TRP A 652 -5.39 30.26 4.63
CA TRP A 652 -6.72 29.70 4.79
C TRP A 652 -7.32 29.93 6.18
N PHE A 653 -6.68 29.39 7.22
CA PHE A 653 -7.05 29.61 8.61
C PHE A 653 -6.06 30.56 9.27
N SER A 654 -6.56 31.60 9.93
CA SER A 654 -5.79 32.38 10.91
C SER A 654 -5.92 31.81 12.32
N ARG A 655 -6.98 31.01 12.55
CA ARG A 655 -7.20 30.28 13.81
C ARG A 655 -8.05 29.04 13.57
N TRP A 656 -7.66 27.92 14.16
CA TRP A 656 -8.49 26.74 14.33
C TRP A 656 -8.08 25.99 15.61
N GLN A 657 -8.83 26.23 16.68
CA GLN A 657 -8.71 25.52 17.95
C GLN A 657 -9.90 24.57 18.10
N ARG A 658 -9.62 23.28 18.29
CA ARG A 658 -10.65 22.29 18.57
C ARG A 658 -10.58 21.82 20.02
N THR A 659 -11.74 21.61 20.62
CA THR A 659 -11.92 21.07 21.98
C THR A 659 -12.92 19.93 21.95
N TRP A 660 -12.60 18.84 22.67
CA TRP A 660 -13.51 17.75 22.98
C TRP A 660 -13.78 17.72 24.48
N ASP A 661 -15.04 17.88 24.86
CA ASP A 661 -15.50 17.76 26.25
C ASP A 661 -16.44 16.58 26.39
N SER A 662 -16.10 15.60 27.24
CA SER A 662 -16.92 14.42 27.49
C SER A 662 -17.02 14.14 28.99
N PRO A 663 -18.03 14.71 29.68
CA PRO A 663 -18.17 14.55 31.13
C PRO A 663 -18.52 13.12 31.55
N THR A 664 -19.15 12.36 30.65
CA THR A 664 -19.56 10.96 30.80
C THR A 664 -19.36 10.21 29.48
N PRO A 665 -19.23 8.87 29.47
CA PRO A 665 -18.95 8.11 28.25
C PRO A 665 -20.03 8.20 27.16
N ASP A 666 -21.26 8.56 27.51
CA ASP A 666 -22.39 8.72 26.60
C ASP A 666 -22.50 10.13 25.98
N THR A 667 -21.76 11.10 26.48
CA THR A 667 -21.90 12.50 26.08
C THR A 667 -20.56 13.08 25.67
N PHE A 668 -20.49 13.67 24.48
CA PHE A 668 -19.31 14.43 24.06
C PHE A 668 -19.70 15.65 23.22
N ILE A 669 -18.95 16.73 23.40
CA ILE A 669 -19.17 18.03 22.77
C ILE A 669 -17.89 18.38 22.02
N ILE A 670 -18.03 18.63 20.72
CA ILE A 670 -16.94 19.10 19.87
C ILE A 670 -17.15 20.60 19.66
N THR A 671 -16.15 21.39 20.01
CA THR A 671 -16.16 22.84 19.83
C THR A 671 -14.98 23.23 18.96
N ASP A 672 -15.26 23.84 17.81
CA ASP A 672 -14.27 24.44 16.92
C ASP A 672 -14.36 25.97 17.03
N GLU A 673 -13.31 26.62 17.53
CA GLU A 673 -13.11 28.06 17.44
C GLU A 673 -12.26 28.36 16.21
N TRP A 674 -12.82 29.09 15.26
CA TRP A 674 -12.21 29.24 13.94
C TRP A 674 -12.22 30.69 13.44
N ALA A 675 -11.23 31.01 12.61
CA ALA A 675 -11.17 32.23 11.83
C ALA A 675 -10.46 31.95 10.50
N VAL A 676 -11.07 32.39 9.40
CA VAL A 676 -10.54 32.18 8.04
C VAL A 676 -9.96 33.48 7.47
N GLU A 677 -8.93 33.36 6.64
CA GLU A 677 -8.39 34.47 5.84
C GLU A 677 -9.08 34.56 4.48
N LYS A 678 -9.55 33.42 3.98
CA LYS A 678 -10.21 33.27 2.68
C LYS A 678 -11.36 32.27 2.76
N GLY A 679 -12.43 32.55 2.04
CA GLY A 679 -13.60 31.67 1.91
C GLY A 679 -14.87 32.28 2.50
N ASP A 680 -15.96 31.54 2.38
CA ASP A 680 -17.31 31.93 2.82
C ASP A 680 -17.60 31.55 4.29
N GLY A 681 -16.68 30.83 4.93
CA GLY A 681 -16.85 30.24 6.25
C GLY A 681 -16.10 28.92 6.39
N VAL A 682 -16.69 27.97 7.10
CA VAL A 682 -16.11 26.65 7.37
C VAL A 682 -17.08 25.52 7.07
N ILE A 683 -16.52 24.34 6.83
CA ILE A 683 -17.23 23.08 6.65
C ILE A 683 -16.67 22.06 7.64
N PHE A 684 -17.53 21.53 8.51
CA PHE A 684 -17.23 20.37 9.32
C PHE A 684 -17.71 19.10 8.61
N HIS A 685 -16.80 18.14 8.50
CA HIS A 685 -17.04 16.83 7.89
C HIS A 685 -17.13 15.77 8.99
N TRP A 686 -18.08 14.86 8.85
CA TRP A 686 -18.17 13.66 9.67
C TRP A 686 -18.45 12.47 8.76
N THR A 687 -17.60 11.45 8.84
CA THR A 687 -17.60 10.29 7.97
C THR A 687 -17.84 9.01 8.77
N THR A 688 -18.67 8.13 8.23
CA THR A 688 -18.96 6.83 8.83
C THR A 688 -19.44 5.86 7.75
N ARG A 689 -19.42 4.57 8.07
CA ARG A 689 -20.05 3.52 7.24
C ARG A 689 -21.47 3.22 7.69
N LEU A 690 -21.86 3.73 8.85
CA LEU A 690 -23.18 3.50 9.42
C LEU A 690 -24.23 4.37 8.69
N PRO A 691 -25.48 3.90 8.62
CA PRO A 691 -26.59 4.72 8.13
C PRO A 691 -26.72 6.03 8.90
N MET A 692 -26.91 7.13 8.18
CA MET A 692 -27.17 8.46 8.72
C MET A 692 -28.54 8.97 8.29
N LYS A 693 -29.24 9.64 9.20
CA LYS A 693 -30.50 10.33 8.92
C LYS A 693 -30.46 11.75 9.46
N LEU A 694 -30.84 12.71 8.64
CA LEU A 694 -31.07 14.09 9.05
C LEU A 694 -32.53 14.27 9.52
N ASP A 695 -32.71 14.85 10.70
CA ASP A 695 -34.02 15.15 11.30
C ASP A 695 -33.99 16.54 11.95
N GLY A 696 -34.38 17.56 11.18
CA GLY A 696 -34.27 18.96 11.59
C GLY A 696 -32.81 19.36 11.85
N ASN A 697 -32.50 19.81 13.07
CA ASN A 697 -31.15 20.13 13.53
C ASN A 697 -30.43 18.93 14.18
N ARG A 698 -30.93 17.71 14.00
CA ARG A 698 -30.33 16.49 14.52
C ARG A 698 -29.88 15.57 13.41
N VAL A 699 -28.76 14.88 13.62
CA VAL A 699 -28.33 13.77 12.78
C VAL A 699 -28.28 12.51 13.63
N ILE A 700 -28.94 11.47 13.16
CA ILE A 700 -29.02 10.17 13.83
C ILE A 700 -28.14 9.20 13.04
N ILE A 701 -27.18 8.60 13.72
CA ILE A 701 -26.32 7.55 13.19
C ILE A 701 -26.69 6.26 13.93
N THR A 702 -27.04 5.20 13.19
CA THR A 702 -27.54 3.95 13.77
C THR A 702 -26.51 2.83 13.61
N GLY A 703 -25.97 2.34 14.73
CA GLY A 703 -25.16 1.13 14.81
C GLY A 703 -26.00 -0.11 15.08
N ARG A 704 -25.34 -1.26 15.24
CA ARG A 704 -25.98 -2.55 15.56
C ARG A 704 -26.48 -2.62 16.99
N ARG A 705 -25.79 -1.97 17.93
CA ARG A 705 -26.07 -2.03 19.38
C ARG A 705 -26.13 -0.66 20.06
N ALA A 706 -25.96 0.41 19.30
CA ALA A 706 -26.00 1.77 19.83
C ALA A 706 -26.49 2.74 18.76
N THR A 707 -26.90 3.93 19.19
CA THR A 707 -27.25 5.06 18.33
C THR A 707 -26.50 6.31 18.80
N ALA A 708 -25.98 7.09 17.85
CA ALA A 708 -25.45 8.42 18.12
C ALA A 708 -26.42 9.48 17.60
N THR A 709 -26.79 10.42 18.46
CA THR A 709 -27.58 11.61 18.08
C THR A 709 -26.69 12.83 18.17
N LEU A 710 -26.39 13.45 17.02
CA LEU A 710 -25.68 14.70 16.92
C LEU A 710 -26.71 15.84 16.91
N THR A 711 -26.52 16.85 17.76
CA THR A 711 -27.30 18.08 17.78
C THR A 711 -26.47 19.21 17.19
N LEU A 712 -27.01 19.83 16.14
CA LEU A 712 -26.36 20.87 15.36
C LEU A 712 -26.87 22.26 15.80
N PRO A 713 -26.05 23.32 15.66
CA PRO A 713 -26.50 24.70 15.84
C PRO A 713 -27.60 25.09 14.84
N ASN A 714 -28.31 26.18 15.11
CA ASN A 714 -29.41 26.63 14.24
C ASN A 714 -28.93 27.44 13.02
N ASP A 715 -27.69 27.93 13.05
CA ASP A 715 -27.08 28.83 12.06
C ASP A 715 -26.24 28.10 11.00
N VAL A 716 -26.43 26.79 10.85
CA VAL A 716 -25.63 25.97 9.92
C VAL A 716 -26.47 25.39 8.77
N GLU A 717 -25.83 25.26 7.61
CA GLU A 717 -26.37 24.51 6.47
C GLU A 717 -25.90 23.05 6.58
N THR A 718 -26.82 22.08 6.50
CA THR A 718 -26.47 20.65 6.69
C THR A 718 -26.95 19.79 5.53
N LYS A 719 -26.11 18.83 5.11
CA LYS A 719 -26.49 17.76 4.17
C LYS A 719 -25.71 16.48 4.42
N ILE A 720 -26.23 15.37 3.92
CA ILE A 720 -25.51 14.08 3.84
C ILE A 720 -25.10 13.86 2.38
N ASP A 721 -23.80 13.78 2.14
CA ASP A 721 -23.18 13.49 0.86
C ASP A 721 -22.80 12.01 0.76
N HIS A 722 -22.74 11.50 -0.46
CA HIS A 722 -22.24 10.17 -0.79
C HIS A 722 -21.07 10.30 -1.76
N LEU A 723 -19.86 10.26 -1.23
CA LEU A 723 -18.64 10.46 -2.02
C LEU A 723 -18.22 9.13 -2.66
N PRO A 724 -17.65 9.11 -3.89
CA PRO A 724 -17.11 7.88 -4.47
C PRO A 724 -16.05 7.23 -3.58
N LEU A 725 -16.11 5.91 -3.46
CA LEU A 725 -15.17 5.10 -2.67
C LEU A 725 -14.63 3.91 -3.47
N MET A 726 -15.43 2.88 -3.76
CA MET A 726 -14.97 1.66 -4.43
C MET A 726 -15.87 1.26 -5.61
N ASP A 727 -15.37 1.40 -6.84
CA ASP A 727 -16.08 0.91 -8.04
C ASP A 727 -16.17 -0.63 -8.02
N PRO A 728 -17.32 -1.24 -8.35
CA PRO A 728 -17.48 -2.70 -8.38
C PRO A 728 -16.46 -3.43 -9.27
N ARG A 729 -16.03 -2.81 -10.37
CA ARG A 729 -15.03 -3.36 -11.30
C ARG A 729 -13.64 -3.40 -10.66
N ARG A 730 -13.28 -2.40 -9.84
CA ARG A 730 -12.03 -2.41 -9.05
C ARG A 730 -12.11 -3.37 -7.87
N ARG A 731 -13.25 -3.43 -7.18
CA ARG A 731 -13.49 -4.44 -6.14
C ARG A 731 -13.25 -5.86 -6.66
N ALA A 732 -13.66 -6.15 -7.90
CA ALA A 732 -13.41 -7.46 -8.52
C ALA A 732 -11.91 -7.75 -8.73
N ILE A 733 -11.08 -6.72 -8.95
CA ILE A 733 -9.62 -6.85 -9.03
C ILE A 733 -9.04 -7.07 -7.64
N ASP A 734 -9.41 -6.25 -6.65
CA ASP A 734 -8.93 -6.38 -5.27
C ASP A 734 -9.25 -7.75 -4.69
N ARG A 735 -10.39 -8.33 -5.08
CA ARG A 735 -10.78 -9.70 -4.70
C ARG A 735 -9.89 -10.81 -5.26
N GLN A 736 -8.96 -10.50 -6.16
CA GLN A 736 -7.90 -11.42 -6.60
C GLN A 736 -6.79 -11.54 -5.54
N ARG A 737 -6.70 -10.59 -4.60
CA ARG A 737 -5.79 -10.60 -3.46
C ARG A 737 -6.56 -10.94 -2.18
N ARG A 738 -6.61 -12.23 -1.86
CA ARG A 738 -7.36 -12.74 -0.70
C ARG A 738 -6.96 -12.05 0.60
N GLU A 739 -5.68 -11.74 0.78
CA GLU A 739 -5.17 -11.07 1.97
C GLU A 739 -5.79 -9.66 2.16
N LEU A 740 -6.06 -8.92 1.08
CA LEU A 740 -6.73 -7.61 1.17
C LEU A 740 -8.18 -7.74 1.61
N ILE A 741 -8.89 -8.78 1.14
CA ILE A 741 -10.28 -9.06 1.53
C ILE A 741 -10.34 -9.54 2.97
N GLN A 742 -9.42 -10.43 3.34
CA GLN A 742 -9.42 -11.16 4.59
C GLN A 742 -9.07 -10.23 5.75
N TYR A 743 -8.03 -9.41 5.58
CA TYR A 743 -7.51 -8.56 6.65
C TYR A 743 -7.98 -7.11 6.55
N GLY A 744 -8.32 -6.62 5.35
CA GLY A 744 -8.86 -5.28 5.11
C GLY A 744 -10.38 -5.22 5.14
N TRP A 745 -10.91 -4.06 4.76
CA TRP A 745 -12.33 -3.81 4.66
C TRP A 745 -12.86 -3.99 3.23
N ASP A 746 -13.99 -4.70 3.07
CA ASP A 746 -14.76 -4.67 1.81
C ASP A 746 -15.56 -3.36 1.75
N HIS A 747 -14.94 -2.33 1.16
CA HIS A 747 -15.52 -0.99 1.08
C HIS A 747 -16.76 -0.94 0.19
N ALA A 748 -17.78 -0.20 0.63
CA ALA A 748 -18.96 0.13 -0.17
C ALA A 748 -18.60 1.05 -1.36
N GLU A 749 -19.56 1.21 -2.28
CA GLU A 749 -19.35 2.07 -3.46
C GLU A 749 -19.21 3.56 -3.12
N THR A 750 -19.83 3.98 -2.01
CA THR A 750 -19.79 5.36 -1.55
C THR A 750 -19.39 5.45 -0.08
N GLN A 751 -18.75 6.57 0.27
CA GLN A 751 -18.48 7.02 1.63
C GLN A 751 -19.56 8.03 2.04
N PRO A 752 -20.46 7.66 2.98
CA PRO A 752 -21.36 8.62 3.60
C PRO A 752 -20.59 9.70 4.37
N ARG A 753 -20.93 10.97 4.12
CA ARG A 753 -20.36 12.12 4.82
C ARG A 753 -21.43 13.12 5.20
N LEU A 754 -21.54 13.43 6.49
CA LEU A 754 -22.26 14.60 6.97
C LEU A 754 -21.41 15.85 6.71
N THR A 755 -22.01 16.85 6.08
CA THR A 755 -21.42 18.16 5.80
C THR A 755 -22.22 19.22 6.52
N VAL A 756 -21.56 19.94 7.44
CA VAL A 756 -22.14 21.04 8.22
C VAL A 756 -21.38 22.32 7.88
N ARG A 757 -22.04 23.33 7.34
CA ARG A 757 -21.42 24.60 6.93
C ARG A 757 -21.86 25.73 7.83
N GLN A 758 -20.89 26.52 8.30
CA GLN A 758 -21.14 27.75 9.05
C GLN A 758 -20.52 28.92 8.28
N ARG A 759 -21.31 29.96 8.01
CA ARG A 759 -20.84 31.15 7.28
C ARG A 759 -20.18 32.15 8.21
N GLY A 760 -19.20 32.89 7.71
CA GLY A 760 -18.56 34.00 8.44
C GLY A 760 -17.05 34.04 8.24
N GLN A 761 -16.41 35.06 8.80
CA GLN A 761 -14.93 35.18 8.81
C GLN A 761 -14.32 34.61 10.09
N SER A 762 -15.10 34.52 11.17
CA SER A 762 -14.75 33.82 12.40
C SER A 762 -16.01 33.36 13.12
N GLY A 763 -15.87 32.38 14.01
CA GLY A 763 -17.00 31.85 14.75
C GLY A 763 -16.65 30.71 15.70
N THR A 764 -17.70 30.16 16.30
CA THR A 764 -17.64 28.96 17.12
C THR A 764 -18.68 27.97 16.59
N LEU A 765 -18.21 26.81 16.15
CA LEU A 765 -19.06 25.70 15.76
C LEU A 765 -19.09 24.69 16.91
N ARG A 766 -20.28 24.38 17.42
CA ARG A 766 -20.45 23.44 18.54
C ARG A 766 -21.40 22.31 18.16
N ILE A 767 -20.92 21.07 18.18
CA ILE A 767 -21.70 19.87 17.91
C ILE A 767 -21.74 19.02 19.18
N ALA A 768 -22.94 18.79 19.71
CA ALA A 768 -23.14 17.92 20.86
C ALA A 768 -23.58 16.55 20.40
N VAL A 769 -23.03 15.49 20.98
CA VAL A 769 -23.35 14.11 20.61
C VAL A 769 -23.70 13.30 21.84
N ASN A 770 -24.78 12.54 21.71
CA ASN A 770 -25.26 11.62 22.74
C ASN A 770 -25.30 10.19 22.18
N LEU A 771 -24.72 9.24 22.92
CA LEU A 771 -24.74 7.81 22.64
C LEU A 771 -25.77 7.12 23.52
N ALA A 772 -26.59 6.28 22.91
CA ALA A 772 -27.52 5.42 23.63
C ALA A 772 -27.31 3.96 23.20
N LEU A 773 -27.19 3.06 24.17
CA LEU A 773 -27.26 1.62 23.90
C LEU A 773 -28.67 1.23 23.51
N SER A 774 -28.78 0.27 22.59
CA SER A 774 -30.07 -0.26 22.11
C SER A 774 -30.66 -1.32 23.02
#